data_AF-A0A536JMW8-F1
#
_entry.id   AF-A0A536JMW8-F1
#
_cell.length_a   1.000
_cell.length_b   1.000
_cell.length_c   1.000
_cell.angle_alpha   90.00
_cell.angle_beta   90.00
_cell.angle_gamma   90.00
#
_symmetry.space_group_name_H-M   'P 1'
#
loop_
_entity.id
_entity.type
_entity.pdbx_description
1 polymer ?
#
loop_
_entity_poly.entity_id
_entity_poly.type
_entity_poly.pdbx_seq_one_letter_code
_entity_poly.pdbx_strand_id
1 'polypeptide(L)'
;MRRLNYLTTFMAEGLVIGSYLLAFRLVALFSGPQGFGEYSLSRRTLSLLMPVAVVGVDLGVARYVSYAQADKSGKSPGYVAAGLIVLAAGVGIVSAILLVAPGFWGEVFFGSSSYGSLVLALPPLLAGGGLHVIAFGYLRGLNRIQAANVLMAINMGLLPLGAIVLVHGSVLWVLDAMGIGWTVVSGLALATLPINFRGIRERLRELTRFGVPRTPGEFVSLLLFAMPGILVAHSADIRVAGMVAFGVAAVSMIGSGLTPISFVLLPVAARLLAAGKVRQLRFEVVDVVGITLAATLVLVVLLEVFAAPIVEIYLGPNFKSSVDILRLTLIGALPWAAYITLRSVIDARHVKPINARNLVISFLLAVVLAFVLRRVADPTTSAVLAFVLALWLLAGLTMIEANRIANIFAKPQPRTRVEVARLATLAALPIAILVSSPQRPAVALVISFGYIVMALFSFRLSRANSLMLAYVGLVAAWMTISWLRSTYLLHLNSEQLSYGTQKFEYFVFVVLPMAAAVAIIVEQVEDVWPIGASQLAIGGVMALITVALLGDKILGYARYSWQGDLIALGTLIAVQPWLVRNIWASAAIGVLGIGGIMFAGARQSLVAFALALVLSAAYWAAARYLRETRGKPNAVRKALAGQYVALPLVLVLLTGGAIAFTYHWTPTSYCYCVTDRLISLESNAGDRDKLLYRGFQLLAQDPILGSGLGSFAGAIQDSLSPGHFYQYPHNVPLEIASETGLIGFFLIFAPLVAGWLSLLRAGIQRGSPAIAGVMMIVSVFFVVANLSGDIPSERGLWVFGILAFKLGIDAFGLRVTSPSKTSPVVKAAQVS
;
A
#
# COMPACT_ATOMS: atom_id res chain seq x y z
N MET A 1 -11.16 40.17 -13.90
CA MET A 1 -9.96 40.10 -13.03
C MET A 1 -9.77 38.74 -12.33
N ARG A 2 -10.70 38.24 -11.49
CA ARG A 2 -10.47 36.98 -10.73
C ARG A 2 -10.21 35.73 -11.59
N ARG A 3 -11.00 35.48 -12.64
CA ARG A 3 -10.79 34.32 -13.55
C ARG A 3 -9.46 34.37 -14.29
N LEU A 4 -9.05 35.54 -14.76
CA LEU A 4 -7.76 35.75 -15.43
C LEU A 4 -6.59 35.48 -14.48
N ASN A 5 -6.67 35.91 -13.22
CA ASN A 5 -5.64 35.65 -12.21
C ASN A 5 -5.49 34.15 -11.91
N TYR A 6 -6.60 33.41 -11.83
CA TYR A 6 -6.53 31.95 -11.67
C TYR A 6 -5.88 31.30 -12.89
N LEU A 7 -6.34 31.64 -14.10
CA LEU A 7 -5.82 31.07 -15.34
C LEU A 7 -4.31 31.31 -15.50
N THR A 8 -3.84 32.53 -15.29
CA THR A 8 -2.41 32.82 -15.48
C THR A 8 -1.54 32.22 -14.38
N THR A 9 -2.07 32.01 -13.16
CA THR A 9 -1.33 31.27 -12.12
C THR A 9 -1.22 29.79 -12.48
N PHE A 10 -2.30 29.16 -12.97
CA PHE A 10 -2.23 27.77 -13.46
C PHE A 10 -1.24 27.62 -14.61
N MET A 11 -1.24 28.54 -15.58
CA MET A 11 -0.29 28.52 -16.69
C MET A 11 1.16 28.69 -16.22
N ALA A 12 1.41 29.61 -15.27
CA ALA A 12 2.75 29.83 -14.75
C ALA A 12 3.26 28.63 -13.93
N GLU A 13 2.42 28.00 -13.11
CA GLU A 13 2.77 26.76 -12.39
C GLU A 13 3.01 25.60 -13.37
N GLY A 14 2.17 25.45 -14.39
CA GLY A 14 2.34 24.47 -15.45
C GLY A 14 3.66 24.66 -16.21
N LEU A 15 4.03 25.91 -16.51
CA LEU A 15 5.31 26.24 -17.13
C LEU A 15 6.48 25.85 -16.22
N VAL A 16 6.43 26.17 -14.92
CA VAL A 16 7.47 25.80 -13.96
C VAL A 16 7.62 24.26 -13.88
N ILE A 17 6.51 23.53 -13.83
CA ILE A 17 6.52 22.06 -13.84
C ILE A 17 7.14 21.52 -15.15
N GLY A 18 6.73 22.06 -16.30
CA GLY A 18 7.28 21.70 -17.61
C GLY A 18 8.77 22.00 -17.72
N SER A 19 9.21 23.16 -17.20
CA SER A 19 10.63 23.53 -17.13
C SER A 19 11.42 22.58 -16.24
N TYR A 20 10.86 22.14 -15.12
CA TYR A 20 11.51 21.17 -14.24
C TYR A 20 11.68 19.80 -14.88
N LEU A 21 10.68 19.34 -15.66
CA LEU A 21 10.84 18.14 -16.48
C LEU A 21 11.99 18.37 -17.47
N LEU A 22 11.89 19.40 -18.31
CA LEU A 22 12.91 19.67 -19.31
C LEU A 22 14.33 19.79 -18.71
N ALA A 23 14.48 20.39 -17.53
CA ALA A 23 15.75 20.45 -16.80
C ALA A 23 16.34 19.07 -16.52
N PHE A 24 15.56 18.11 -16.02
CA PHE A 24 16.02 16.73 -15.81
C PHE A 24 16.51 16.08 -17.10
N ARG A 25 15.78 16.28 -18.21
CA ARG A 25 16.17 15.75 -19.53
C ARG A 25 17.46 16.40 -20.04
N LEU A 26 17.58 17.73 -19.96
CA LEU A 26 18.77 18.45 -20.42
C LEU A 26 20.02 18.06 -19.61
N VAL A 27 19.92 17.96 -18.28
CA VAL A 27 21.05 17.52 -17.46
C VAL A 27 21.44 16.07 -17.76
N ALA A 28 20.46 15.19 -17.97
CA ALA A 28 20.73 13.81 -18.39
C ALA A 28 21.49 13.74 -19.73
N LEU A 29 21.14 14.61 -20.69
CA LEU A 29 21.81 14.70 -21.99
C LEU A 29 23.21 15.31 -21.90
N PHE A 30 23.37 16.42 -21.19
CA PHE A 30 24.62 17.18 -21.18
C PHE A 30 25.65 16.69 -20.17
N SER A 31 25.22 16.10 -19.06
CA SER A 31 26.10 15.75 -17.93
C SER A 31 26.04 14.26 -17.55
N GLY A 32 25.29 13.46 -18.31
CA GLY A 32 25.17 12.01 -18.11
C GLY A 32 24.60 11.61 -16.75
N PRO A 33 24.70 10.31 -16.37
CA PRO A 33 24.13 9.80 -15.12
C PRO A 33 24.73 10.40 -13.85
N GLN A 34 26.02 10.76 -13.86
CA GLN A 34 26.68 11.36 -12.70
C GLN A 34 26.20 12.79 -12.46
N GLY A 35 26.26 13.66 -13.48
CA GLY A 35 25.76 15.02 -13.34
C GLY A 35 24.25 15.07 -13.10
N PHE A 36 23.49 14.12 -13.65
CA PHE A 36 22.09 13.94 -13.31
C PHE A 36 21.89 13.67 -11.81
N GLY A 37 22.71 12.81 -11.21
CA GLY A 37 22.75 12.57 -9.78
C GLY A 37 23.04 13.82 -8.96
N GLU A 38 24.14 14.49 -9.29
CA GLU A 38 24.59 15.72 -8.63
C GLU A 38 23.50 16.80 -8.65
N TYR A 39 22.86 17.03 -9.80
CA TYR A 39 21.81 18.05 -9.95
C TYR A 39 20.53 17.67 -9.20
N SER A 40 20.07 16.43 -9.38
CA SER A 40 18.82 15.94 -8.79
C SER A 40 18.88 15.98 -7.26
N LEU A 41 20.01 15.54 -6.69
CA LEU A 41 20.21 15.53 -5.25
C LEU A 41 20.44 16.94 -4.70
N SER A 42 21.21 17.80 -5.39
CA SER A 42 21.41 19.20 -4.98
C SER A 42 20.09 19.97 -4.92
N ARG A 43 19.22 19.80 -5.91
CA ARG A 43 17.89 20.40 -5.92
C ARG A 43 17.01 19.90 -4.78
N ARG A 44 17.10 18.61 -4.45
CA ARG A 44 16.37 18.01 -3.32
C ARG A 44 16.86 18.55 -1.98
N THR A 45 18.17 18.67 -1.82
CA THR A 45 18.82 19.27 -0.64
C THR A 45 18.45 20.74 -0.51
N LEU A 46 18.46 21.51 -1.60
CA LEU A 46 17.97 22.89 -1.61
C LEU A 46 16.52 22.97 -1.14
N SER A 47 15.64 22.11 -1.69
CA SER A 47 14.22 22.07 -1.30
C SER A 47 14.05 21.76 0.19
N LEU A 48 14.89 20.87 0.74
CA LEU A 48 14.89 20.50 2.16
C LEU A 48 15.33 21.67 3.07
N LEU A 49 16.36 22.42 2.68
CA LEU A 49 16.93 23.50 3.48
C LEU A 49 16.13 24.81 3.39
N MET A 50 15.41 25.02 2.28
CA MET A 50 14.74 26.28 1.99
C MET A 50 13.75 26.75 3.09
N PRO A 51 12.85 25.92 3.65
CA PRO A 51 11.94 26.39 4.69
C PRO A 51 12.65 26.75 6.00
N VAL A 52 13.80 26.14 6.27
CA VAL A 52 14.63 26.46 7.44
C VAL A 52 15.32 27.80 7.25
N ALA A 53 15.80 28.09 6.04
CA ALA A 53 16.43 29.37 5.71
C ALA A 53 15.43 30.54 5.65
N VAL A 54 14.20 30.28 5.18
CA VAL A 54 13.16 31.31 4.99
C VAL A 54 12.28 31.51 6.22
N VAL A 55 12.16 30.52 7.12
CA VAL A 55 11.40 30.60 8.38
C VAL A 55 9.94 31.08 8.18
N GLY A 56 9.25 30.56 7.17
CA GLY A 56 7.83 30.85 6.89
C GLY A 56 7.53 32.27 6.42
N VAL A 57 8.54 33.02 5.98
CA VAL A 57 8.42 34.38 5.41
C VAL A 57 7.60 34.37 4.11
N ASP A 58 7.62 33.27 3.35
CA ASP A 58 6.83 33.07 2.13
C ASP A 58 5.33 33.31 2.34
N LEU A 59 4.75 32.64 3.33
CA LEU A 59 3.34 32.73 3.68
C LEU A 59 3.07 33.96 4.56
N GLY A 60 4.01 34.32 5.43
CA GLY A 60 3.91 35.45 6.33
C GLY A 60 3.78 36.78 5.59
N VAL A 61 4.69 37.06 4.65
CA VAL A 61 4.70 38.34 3.90
C VAL A 61 3.41 38.49 3.09
N ALA A 62 3.02 37.47 2.32
CA ALA A 62 1.79 37.53 1.53
C ALA A 62 0.55 37.82 2.39
N ARG A 63 0.44 37.14 3.54
CA ARG A 63 -0.67 37.32 4.48
C ARG A 63 -0.71 38.72 5.06
N TYR A 64 0.37 39.15 5.71
CA TYR A 64 0.33 40.40 6.47
C TYR A 64 0.33 41.65 5.57
N VAL A 65 0.91 41.57 4.38
CA VAL A 65 0.77 42.61 3.34
C VAL A 65 -0.69 42.74 2.89
N SER A 66 -1.39 41.62 2.68
CA SER A 66 -2.79 41.64 2.29
C SER A 66 -3.70 42.27 3.36
N TYR A 67 -3.44 42.00 4.65
CA TYR A 67 -4.14 42.66 5.75
C TYR A 67 -3.81 44.15 5.85
N ALA A 68 -2.52 44.50 5.73
CA ALA A 68 -2.11 45.90 5.76
C ALA A 68 -2.75 46.72 4.63
N GLN A 69 -2.98 46.10 3.47
CA GLN A 69 -3.70 46.70 2.34
C GLN A 69 -5.21 46.80 2.58
N ALA A 70 -5.84 45.77 3.12
CA ALA A 70 -7.26 45.79 3.46
C ALA A 70 -7.58 46.89 4.49
N ASP A 71 -6.73 47.03 5.50
CA ASP A 71 -6.89 48.02 6.57
C ASP A 71 -6.42 49.43 6.17
N LYS A 72 -5.94 49.62 4.92
CA LYS A 72 -5.34 50.88 4.41
C LYS A 72 -4.29 51.49 5.33
N SER A 73 -3.62 50.64 6.11
CA SER A 73 -2.79 51.05 7.25
C SER A 73 -1.44 51.67 6.87
N GLY A 74 -1.07 51.65 5.58
CA GLY A 74 0.26 52.06 5.11
C GLY A 74 1.42 51.19 5.61
N LYS A 75 1.15 50.10 6.34
CA LYS A 75 2.16 49.23 6.97
C LYS A 75 2.83 48.24 6.01
N SER A 76 2.28 48.07 4.80
CA SER A 76 2.72 47.08 3.80
C SER A 76 4.24 47.10 3.52
N PRO A 77 4.88 48.27 3.25
CA PRO A 77 6.33 48.35 2.99
C PRO A 77 7.22 47.81 4.12
N GLY A 78 6.73 47.84 5.37
CA GLY A 78 7.45 47.37 6.55
C GLY A 78 7.69 45.86 6.57
N TYR A 79 6.85 45.08 5.89
CA TYR A 79 6.98 43.62 5.83
C TYR A 79 8.07 43.15 4.86
N VAL A 80 8.42 43.95 3.84
CA VAL A 80 9.56 43.64 2.96
C VAL A 80 10.86 43.75 3.74
N ALA A 81 11.05 44.86 4.48
CA ALA A 81 12.22 45.04 5.34
C ALA A 81 12.33 43.95 6.42
N ALA A 82 11.21 43.63 7.09
CA ALA A 82 11.19 42.58 8.10
C ALA A 82 11.50 41.20 7.50
N GLY A 83 10.92 40.89 6.34
CA GLY A 83 11.19 39.65 5.61
C GLY A 83 12.66 39.52 5.21
N LEU A 84 13.28 40.60 4.73
CA LEU A 84 14.70 40.62 4.37
C LEU A 84 15.61 40.37 5.58
N ILE A 85 15.29 40.94 6.74
CA ILE A 85 16.05 40.70 7.99
C ILE A 85 15.92 39.24 8.43
N VAL A 86 14.70 38.68 8.42
CA VAL A 86 14.47 37.27 8.78
C VAL A 86 15.21 36.35 7.82
N LEU A 87 15.13 36.63 6.52
CA LEU A 87 15.83 35.86 5.50
C LEU A 87 17.35 35.96 5.65
N ALA A 88 17.89 37.16 5.86
CA ALA A 88 19.33 37.35 6.05
C ALA A 88 19.84 36.58 7.29
N ALA A 89 19.07 36.60 8.39
CA ALA A 89 19.39 35.81 9.57
C ALA A 89 19.31 34.30 9.29
N GLY A 90 18.23 33.83 8.68
CA GLY A 90 18.03 32.39 8.40
C GLY A 90 19.03 31.83 7.39
N VAL A 91 19.21 32.51 6.25
CA VAL A 91 20.23 32.16 5.25
C VAL A 91 21.63 32.28 5.84
N GLY A 92 21.92 33.32 6.62
CA GLY A 92 23.22 33.50 7.28
C GLY A 92 23.57 32.35 8.23
N ILE A 93 22.62 31.94 9.07
CA ILE A 93 22.79 30.80 9.99
C ILE A 93 22.98 29.49 9.22
N VAL A 94 22.09 29.19 8.26
CA VAL A 94 22.18 27.95 7.48
C VAL A 94 23.48 27.91 6.67
N SER A 95 23.86 29.02 6.03
CA SER A 95 25.11 29.11 5.25
C SER A 95 26.33 28.97 6.14
N ALA A 96 26.36 29.59 7.32
CA ALA A 96 27.47 29.42 8.26
C ALA A 96 27.62 27.95 8.67
N ILE A 97 26.51 27.26 8.98
CA ILE A 97 26.53 25.83 9.31
C ILE A 97 27.10 24.98 8.16
N LEU A 98 26.69 25.26 6.91
CA LEU A 98 27.16 24.53 5.74
C LEU A 98 28.65 24.79 5.45
N LEU A 99 29.10 26.04 5.59
CA LEU A 99 30.47 26.47 5.26
C LEU A 99 31.52 26.06 6.29
N VAL A 100 31.14 25.80 7.55
CA VAL A 100 32.07 25.33 8.59
C VAL A 100 32.68 23.96 8.26
N ALA A 101 31.91 23.07 7.63
CA ALA A 101 32.36 21.71 7.31
C ALA A 101 31.74 21.20 5.99
N PRO A 102 32.11 21.78 4.82
CA PRO A 102 31.49 21.42 3.54
C PRO A 102 31.74 19.95 3.17
N GLY A 103 32.87 19.36 3.56
CA GLY A 103 33.13 17.93 3.36
C GLY A 103 32.19 17.04 4.16
N PHE A 104 31.91 17.37 5.41
CA PHE A 104 30.95 16.65 6.25
C PHE A 104 29.53 16.73 5.66
N TRP A 105 29.08 17.92 5.26
CA TRP A 105 27.78 18.07 4.62
C TRP A 105 27.71 17.43 3.24
N GLY A 106 28.85 17.38 2.53
CA GLY A 106 29.04 16.62 1.30
C GLY A 106 28.75 15.14 1.53
N GLU A 107 29.35 14.58 2.58
CA GLU A 107 29.10 13.21 3.01
C GLU A 107 27.63 13.02 3.42
N VAL A 108 27.08 13.88 4.28
CA VAL A 108 25.69 13.77 4.76
C VAL A 108 24.67 13.80 3.61
N PHE A 109 24.74 14.79 2.71
CA PHE A 109 23.71 14.96 1.68
C PHE A 109 23.96 14.17 0.41
N PHE A 110 25.22 13.88 0.08
CA PHE A 110 25.62 13.30 -1.21
C PHE A 110 26.39 11.98 -1.08
N GLY A 111 26.61 11.49 0.13
CA GLY A 111 27.24 10.18 0.39
C GLY A 111 28.77 10.18 0.31
N SER A 112 29.39 11.30 -0.06
CA SER A 112 30.86 11.40 -0.13
C SER A 112 31.32 12.84 0.12
N SER A 113 32.42 12.98 0.85
CA SER A 113 33.08 14.28 1.10
C SER A 113 33.61 14.94 -0.18
N SER A 114 33.78 14.19 -1.27
CA SER A 114 34.17 14.71 -2.59
C SER A 114 33.16 15.73 -3.16
N TYR A 115 31.90 15.65 -2.73
CA TYR A 115 30.83 16.56 -3.17
C TYR A 115 30.74 17.85 -2.33
N GLY A 116 31.76 18.14 -1.51
CA GLY A 116 31.81 19.37 -0.71
C GLY A 116 31.67 20.65 -1.54
N SER A 117 32.11 20.66 -2.81
CA SER A 117 31.91 21.79 -3.72
C SER A 117 30.43 22.06 -4.02
N LEU A 118 29.59 21.03 -4.15
CA LEU A 118 28.15 21.20 -4.35
C LEU A 118 27.47 21.83 -3.13
N VAL A 119 28.00 21.59 -1.92
CA VAL A 119 27.54 22.25 -0.69
C VAL A 119 27.82 23.75 -0.75
N LEU A 120 28.97 24.16 -1.30
CA LEU A 120 29.34 25.57 -1.43
C LEU A 120 28.41 26.35 -2.39
N ALA A 121 27.74 25.67 -3.32
CA ALA A 121 26.74 26.28 -4.20
C ALA A 121 25.36 26.48 -3.54
N LEU A 122 25.09 25.86 -2.37
CA LEU A 122 23.79 25.98 -1.69
C LEU A 122 23.53 27.37 -1.09
N PRO A 123 24.48 28.06 -0.41
CA PRO A 123 24.28 29.42 0.09
C PRO A 123 23.76 30.44 -0.95
N PRO A 124 24.36 30.61 -2.14
CA PRO A 124 23.83 31.55 -3.14
C PRO A 124 22.45 31.14 -3.66
N LEU A 125 22.17 29.82 -3.78
CA LEU A 125 20.83 29.32 -4.13
C LEU A 125 19.79 29.65 -3.06
N LEU A 126 20.12 29.49 -1.78
CA LEU A 126 19.23 29.83 -0.65
C LEU A 126 18.97 31.33 -0.57
N ALA A 127 20.00 32.15 -0.77
CA ALA A 127 19.86 33.60 -0.81
C ALA A 127 18.95 34.05 -1.97
N GLY A 128 19.27 33.63 -3.20
CA GLY A 128 18.51 34.00 -4.39
C GLY A 128 17.06 33.50 -4.36
N GLY A 129 16.86 32.24 -3.98
CA GLY A 129 15.52 31.67 -3.80
C GLY A 129 14.75 32.38 -2.67
N GLY A 130 15.43 32.81 -1.61
CA GLY A 130 14.81 33.54 -0.51
C GLY A 130 14.32 34.91 -0.91
N LEU A 131 15.13 35.64 -1.68
CA LEU A 131 14.74 36.93 -2.25
C LEU A 131 13.55 36.77 -3.18
N HIS A 132 13.54 35.72 -4.00
CA HIS A 132 12.40 35.37 -4.85
C HIS A 132 11.12 35.22 -4.01
N VAL A 133 11.19 34.44 -2.94
CA VAL A 133 10.07 34.18 -2.04
C VAL A 133 9.47 35.47 -1.46
N ILE A 134 10.32 36.42 -1.01
CA ILE A 134 9.84 37.71 -0.47
C ILE A 134 9.17 38.54 -1.56
N ALA A 135 9.82 38.70 -2.71
CA ALA A 135 9.29 39.50 -3.82
C ALA A 135 7.96 38.94 -4.33
N PHE A 136 7.91 37.63 -4.55
CA PHE A 136 6.71 36.91 -4.98
C PHE A 136 5.59 37.02 -3.94
N GLY A 137 5.89 36.77 -2.66
CA GLY A 137 4.93 36.88 -1.57
C GLY A 137 4.36 38.30 -1.43
N TYR A 138 5.20 39.32 -1.54
CA TYR A 138 4.78 40.72 -1.47
C TYR A 138 3.85 41.10 -2.64
N LEU A 139 4.22 40.76 -3.88
CA LEU A 139 3.38 41.02 -5.06
C LEU A 139 2.03 40.32 -4.96
N ARG A 140 1.99 39.09 -4.45
CA ARG A 140 0.73 38.37 -4.17
C ARG A 140 -0.09 39.04 -3.08
N GLY A 141 0.54 39.47 -1.99
CA GLY A 141 -0.12 40.20 -0.90
C GLY A 141 -0.74 41.52 -1.37
N LEU A 142 -0.10 42.21 -2.32
CA LEU A 142 -0.63 43.39 -3.00
C LEU A 142 -1.72 43.10 -4.04
N ASN A 143 -2.08 41.83 -4.23
CA ASN A 143 -2.98 41.36 -5.30
C ASN A 143 -2.48 41.70 -6.73
N ARG A 144 -1.17 41.91 -6.91
CA ARG A 144 -0.50 42.08 -8.22
C ARG A 144 -0.13 40.71 -8.82
N ILE A 145 -1.14 39.86 -9.00
CA ILE A 145 -0.97 38.44 -9.35
C ILE A 145 -0.20 38.23 -10.66
N GLN A 146 -0.42 39.07 -11.66
CA GLN A 146 0.27 38.93 -12.96
C GLN A 146 1.79 39.14 -12.83
N ALA A 147 2.23 40.18 -12.11
CA ALA A 147 3.65 40.43 -11.86
C ALA A 147 4.28 39.28 -11.04
N ALA A 148 3.55 38.73 -10.06
CA ALA A 148 4.00 37.57 -9.31
C ALA A 148 4.18 36.34 -10.20
N ASN A 149 3.22 36.06 -11.09
CA ASN A 149 3.28 34.94 -12.02
C ASN A 149 4.44 35.07 -13.02
N VAL A 150 4.71 36.28 -13.54
CA VAL A 150 5.87 36.54 -14.41
C VAL A 150 7.17 36.29 -13.66
N LEU A 151 7.31 36.83 -12.44
CA LEU A 151 8.49 36.61 -11.61
C LEU A 151 8.73 35.12 -11.30
N MET A 152 7.66 34.36 -11.05
CA MET A 152 7.70 32.91 -10.84
C MET A 152 8.11 32.16 -12.11
N ALA A 153 7.53 32.48 -13.25
CA ALA A 153 7.87 31.84 -14.52
C ALA A 153 9.35 32.08 -14.91
N ILE A 154 9.86 33.30 -14.71
CA ILE A 154 11.26 33.62 -14.99
C ILE A 154 12.18 32.88 -14.01
N ASN A 155 12.00 33.07 -12.70
CA ASN A 155 12.92 32.50 -11.72
C ASN A 155 12.79 30.99 -11.60
N MET A 156 11.60 30.43 -11.48
CA MET A 156 11.44 29.00 -11.22
C MET A 156 11.37 28.15 -12.50
N GLY A 157 11.13 28.76 -13.66
CA GLY A 157 11.04 28.08 -14.95
C GLY A 157 12.22 28.37 -15.89
N LEU A 158 12.29 29.59 -16.42
CA LEU A 158 13.23 29.94 -17.49
C LEU A 158 14.69 29.99 -17.04
N LEU A 159 14.97 30.53 -15.85
CA LEU A 159 16.34 30.74 -15.38
C LEU A 159 17.10 29.43 -15.12
N PRO A 160 16.53 28.40 -14.45
CA PRO A 160 17.16 27.09 -14.31
C PRO A 160 17.46 26.45 -15.67
N LEU A 161 16.55 26.56 -16.63
CA LEU A 161 16.77 26.05 -17.98
C LEU A 161 17.90 26.80 -18.69
N GLY A 162 17.90 28.14 -18.60
CA GLY A 162 18.96 28.98 -19.16
C GLY A 162 20.33 28.64 -18.57
N ALA A 163 20.42 28.46 -17.26
CA ALA A 163 21.66 28.05 -16.58
C ALA A 163 22.16 26.69 -17.09
N ILE A 164 21.27 25.71 -17.25
CA ILE A 164 21.63 24.38 -17.77
C ILE A 164 22.11 24.46 -19.22
N VAL A 165 21.43 25.24 -20.08
CA VAL A 165 21.78 25.33 -21.51
C VAL A 165 23.06 26.13 -21.73
N LEU A 166 23.26 27.23 -21.00
CA LEU A 166 24.38 28.16 -21.22
C LEU A 166 25.68 27.70 -20.55
N VAL A 167 25.60 27.03 -19.41
CA VAL A 167 26.76 26.69 -18.55
C VAL A 167 26.97 25.17 -18.47
N HIS A 168 26.42 24.42 -19.43
CA HIS A 168 26.54 22.97 -19.49
C HIS A 168 28.00 22.49 -19.37
N GLY A 169 28.22 21.34 -18.73
CA GLY A 169 29.54 20.72 -18.56
C GLY A 169 29.97 20.52 -17.10
N SER A 170 29.44 21.31 -16.17
CA SER A 170 29.59 21.09 -14.73
C SER A 170 28.33 21.48 -13.99
N VAL A 171 27.80 20.56 -13.19
CA VAL A 171 26.61 20.81 -12.37
C VAL A 171 26.86 21.93 -11.37
N LEU A 172 28.07 22.02 -10.82
CA LEU A 172 28.45 23.10 -9.91
C LEU A 172 28.23 24.48 -10.55
N TRP A 173 28.75 24.69 -11.75
CA TRP A 173 28.60 25.96 -12.47
C TRP A 173 27.15 26.26 -12.84
N VAL A 174 26.35 25.22 -13.17
CA VAL A 174 24.91 25.37 -13.37
C VAL A 174 24.21 25.85 -12.10
N LEU A 175 24.53 25.27 -10.94
CA LEU A 175 23.95 25.64 -9.65
C LEU A 175 24.35 27.07 -9.24
N ASP A 176 25.60 27.47 -9.44
CA ASP A 176 26.07 28.83 -9.17
C ASP A 176 25.37 29.85 -10.08
N ALA A 177 25.27 29.56 -11.39
CA ALA A 177 24.56 30.40 -12.34
C ALA A 177 23.07 30.55 -11.97
N MET A 178 22.44 29.47 -11.48
CA MET A 178 21.08 29.52 -10.95
C MET A 178 20.97 30.43 -9.72
N GLY A 179 21.86 30.28 -8.73
CA GLY A 179 21.85 31.08 -7.50
C GLY A 179 22.09 32.57 -7.75
N ILE A 180 23.10 32.88 -8.58
CA ILE A 180 23.41 34.25 -8.99
C ILE A 180 22.23 34.84 -9.77
N GLY A 181 21.71 34.11 -10.76
CA GLY A 181 20.58 34.56 -11.56
C GLY A 181 19.33 34.84 -10.72
N TRP A 182 18.97 33.94 -9.79
CA TRP A 182 17.86 34.17 -8.86
C TRP A 182 18.08 35.41 -7.99
N THR A 183 19.31 35.62 -7.52
CA THR A 183 19.67 36.79 -6.71
C THR A 183 19.52 38.08 -7.51
N VAL A 184 20.01 38.12 -8.76
CA VAL A 184 19.93 39.30 -9.62
C VAL A 184 18.47 39.62 -9.98
N VAL A 185 17.73 38.64 -10.52
CA VAL A 185 16.34 38.87 -10.97
C VAL A 185 15.44 39.24 -9.79
N SER A 186 15.56 38.54 -8.66
CA SER A 186 14.76 38.82 -7.47
C SER A 186 15.18 40.11 -6.78
N GLY A 187 16.48 40.44 -6.79
CA GLY A 187 17.02 41.70 -6.29
C GLY A 187 16.50 42.90 -7.08
N LEU A 188 16.48 42.81 -8.42
CA LEU A 188 15.87 43.82 -9.29
C LEU A 188 14.38 43.99 -9.01
N ALA A 189 13.65 42.89 -8.84
CA ALA A 189 12.24 42.95 -8.47
C ALA A 189 12.04 43.65 -7.11
N LEU A 190 12.85 43.32 -6.09
CA LEU A 190 12.80 43.95 -4.77
C LEU A 190 13.17 45.44 -4.80
N ALA A 191 14.13 45.84 -5.64
CA ALA A 191 14.55 47.24 -5.78
C ALA A 191 13.41 48.15 -6.26
N THR A 192 12.43 47.60 -6.98
CA THR A 192 11.23 48.35 -7.41
C THR A 192 10.15 48.46 -6.32
N LEU A 193 10.30 47.76 -5.20
CA LEU A 193 9.30 47.73 -4.14
C LEU A 193 9.61 48.79 -3.06
N PRO A 194 8.58 49.43 -2.48
CA PRO A 194 8.80 50.36 -1.39
C PRO A 194 9.26 49.58 -0.13
N ILE A 195 10.45 49.90 0.36
CA ILE A 195 11.02 49.34 1.59
C ILE A 195 10.95 50.40 2.69
N ASN A 196 10.42 50.03 3.86
CA ASN A 196 10.35 50.94 5.01
C ASN A 196 10.75 50.20 6.29
N PHE A 197 11.53 50.84 7.16
CA PHE A 197 11.98 50.27 8.44
C PHE A 197 11.13 50.71 9.64
N ARG A 198 10.11 51.54 9.44
CA ARG A 198 9.24 52.01 10.53
C ARG A 198 8.43 50.85 11.13
N GLY A 199 8.53 50.69 12.44
CA GLY A 199 7.80 49.63 13.17
C GLY A 199 8.36 48.21 12.96
N ILE A 200 9.61 48.09 12.52
CA ILE A 200 10.25 46.80 12.17
C ILE A 200 10.13 45.74 13.27
N ARG A 201 10.23 46.13 14.55
CA ARG A 201 10.13 45.21 15.70
C ARG A 201 8.78 44.50 15.76
N GLU A 202 7.69 45.21 15.49
CA GLU A 202 6.34 44.64 15.47
C GLU A 202 6.21 43.66 14.29
N ARG A 203 6.66 44.06 13.10
CA ARG A 203 6.61 43.26 11.88
C ARG A 203 7.44 41.98 11.97
N LEU A 204 8.64 42.07 12.55
CA LEU A 204 9.50 40.91 12.85
C LEU A 204 8.81 39.94 13.80
N ARG A 205 8.17 40.46 14.87
CA ARG A 205 7.44 39.64 15.82
C ARG A 205 6.25 38.94 15.16
N GLU A 206 5.52 39.62 14.28
CA GLU A 206 4.40 39.04 13.53
C GLU A 206 4.86 37.92 12.59
N LEU A 207 5.89 38.18 11.78
CA LEU A 207 6.43 37.18 10.84
C LEU A 207 7.00 35.96 11.57
N THR A 208 7.83 36.15 12.59
CA THR A 208 8.47 35.03 13.32
C THR A 208 7.46 34.23 14.15
N ARG A 209 6.50 34.89 14.81
CA ARG A 209 5.42 34.20 15.55
C ARG A 209 4.52 33.39 14.61
N PHE A 210 4.41 33.80 13.35
CA PHE A 210 3.66 33.07 12.34
C PHE A 210 4.47 31.91 11.72
N GLY A 211 5.71 32.18 11.30
CA GLY A 211 6.52 31.24 10.54
C GLY A 211 7.18 30.14 11.36
N VAL A 212 7.83 30.48 12.49
CA VAL A 212 8.62 29.54 13.30
C VAL A 212 7.83 28.30 13.73
N PRO A 213 6.56 28.39 14.21
CA PRO A 213 5.82 27.21 14.63
C PRO A 213 5.46 26.24 13.50
N ARG A 214 5.55 26.67 12.23
CA ARG A 214 5.15 25.88 11.05
C ARG A 214 6.33 25.18 10.40
N THR A 215 7.53 25.75 10.50
CA THR A 215 8.77 25.22 9.90
C THR A 215 9.04 23.75 10.22
N PRO A 216 8.89 23.24 11.47
CA PRO A 216 9.18 21.83 11.76
C PRO A 216 8.32 20.83 10.98
N GLY A 217 7.03 21.12 10.82
CA GLY A 217 6.11 20.23 10.11
C GLY A 217 6.40 20.16 8.61
N GLU A 218 6.68 21.32 8.01
CA GLU A 218 7.09 21.43 6.60
C GLU A 218 8.44 20.75 6.37
N PHE A 219 9.41 20.97 7.26
CA PHE A 219 10.73 20.34 7.20
C PHE A 219 10.63 18.81 7.22
N VAL A 220 9.87 18.23 8.16
CA VAL A 220 9.69 16.77 8.24
C VAL A 220 9.03 16.22 6.96
N SER A 221 8.08 16.94 6.36
CA SER A 221 7.46 16.51 5.10
C SER A 221 8.46 16.45 3.94
N LEU A 222 9.36 17.42 3.86
CA LEU A 222 10.38 17.47 2.82
C LEU A 222 11.52 16.49 3.08
N LEU A 223 11.83 16.24 4.35
CA LEU A 223 12.80 15.24 4.78
C LEU A 223 12.32 13.83 4.42
N LEU A 224 11.02 13.51 4.60
CA LEU A 224 10.45 12.23 4.16
C LEU A 224 10.70 11.95 2.67
N PHE A 225 10.56 12.96 1.82
CA PHE A 225 10.80 12.84 0.38
C PHE A 225 12.29 13.00 -0.01
N ALA A 226 13.15 13.57 0.85
CA ALA A 226 14.58 13.67 0.58
C ALA A 226 15.34 12.41 1.02
N MET A 227 14.84 11.75 2.07
CA MET A 227 15.46 10.61 2.74
C MET A 227 15.88 9.48 1.79
N PRO A 228 15.05 9.03 0.81
CA PRO A 228 15.45 7.91 -0.06
C PRO A 228 16.70 8.21 -0.89
N GLY A 229 16.78 9.41 -1.48
CA GLY A 229 17.95 9.82 -2.26
C GLY A 229 19.20 9.91 -1.39
N ILE A 230 19.09 10.50 -0.19
CA ILE A 230 20.20 10.61 0.76
C ILE A 230 20.69 9.22 1.19
N LEU A 231 19.80 8.32 1.63
CA LEU A 231 20.21 6.98 2.08
C LEU A 231 20.88 6.17 0.98
N VAL A 232 20.41 6.32 -0.27
CA VAL A 232 20.97 5.61 -1.42
C VAL A 232 22.32 6.17 -1.83
N ALA A 233 22.52 7.48 -1.71
CA ALA A 233 23.82 8.10 -1.96
C ALA A 233 24.92 7.53 -1.04
N HIS A 234 24.57 7.20 0.21
CA HIS A 234 25.47 6.56 1.19
C HIS A 234 25.72 5.08 0.93
N SER A 235 24.74 4.35 0.41
CA SER A 235 24.85 2.89 0.26
C SER A 235 25.30 2.41 -1.12
N ALA A 236 25.12 3.26 -2.14
CA ALA A 236 25.46 2.96 -3.52
C ALA A 236 26.36 4.07 -4.07
N ASP A 237 25.79 5.02 -4.81
CA ASP A 237 26.48 6.20 -5.28
C ASP A 237 25.47 7.30 -5.66
N ILE A 238 26.00 8.47 -6.04
CA ILE A 238 25.18 9.62 -6.44
C ILE A 238 24.35 9.38 -7.71
N ARG A 239 24.76 8.45 -8.60
CA ARG A 239 24.08 8.14 -9.86
C ARG A 239 22.75 7.46 -9.55
N VAL A 240 22.81 6.40 -8.72
CA VAL A 240 21.60 5.67 -8.29
C VAL A 240 20.72 6.56 -7.41
N ALA A 241 21.32 7.37 -6.54
CA ALA A 241 20.58 8.37 -5.75
C ALA A 241 19.81 9.37 -6.62
N GLY A 242 20.40 9.80 -7.75
CA GLY A 242 19.75 10.63 -8.76
C GLY A 242 18.51 9.98 -9.37
N MET A 243 18.61 8.70 -9.74
CA MET A 243 17.50 7.92 -10.28
C MET A 243 16.35 7.80 -9.27
N VAL A 244 16.66 7.57 -7.99
CA VAL A 244 15.68 7.56 -6.90
C VAL A 244 15.05 8.94 -6.71
N ALA A 245 15.85 10.01 -6.69
CA ALA A 245 15.35 11.38 -6.55
C ALA A 245 14.40 11.77 -7.69
N PHE A 246 14.64 11.29 -8.92
CA PHE A 246 13.73 11.45 -10.05
C PHE A 246 12.37 10.76 -9.83
N GLY A 247 12.38 9.49 -9.39
CA GLY A 247 11.14 8.77 -9.06
C GLY A 247 10.34 9.48 -7.95
N VAL A 248 11.03 9.96 -6.91
CA VAL A 248 10.39 10.70 -5.81
C VAL A 248 9.86 12.06 -6.27
N ALA A 249 10.55 12.72 -7.20
CA ALA A 249 10.07 13.96 -7.83
C ALA A 249 8.77 13.72 -8.62
N ALA A 250 8.67 12.61 -9.35
CA ALA A 250 7.43 12.24 -10.06
C ALA A 250 6.24 12.10 -9.11
N VAL A 251 6.41 11.40 -7.97
CA VAL A 251 5.38 11.29 -6.92
C VAL A 251 5.00 12.67 -6.37
N SER A 252 6.00 13.51 -6.07
CA SER A 252 5.76 14.87 -5.57
C SER A 252 4.96 15.71 -6.56
N MET A 253 5.27 15.62 -7.85
CA MET A 253 4.58 16.35 -8.92
C MET A 253 3.12 15.95 -9.08
N ILE A 254 2.82 14.65 -8.97
CA ILE A 254 1.43 14.16 -8.97
C ILE A 254 0.65 14.80 -7.82
N GLY A 255 1.23 14.85 -6.62
CA GLY A 255 0.59 15.54 -5.49
C GLY A 255 0.42 17.04 -5.69
N SER A 256 1.42 17.71 -6.27
CA SER A 256 1.31 19.14 -6.61
C SER A 256 0.12 19.41 -7.53
N GLY A 257 -0.11 18.56 -8.54
CA GLY A 257 -1.27 18.63 -9.44
C GLY A 257 -2.63 18.50 -8.74
N LEU A 258 -2.67 17.90 -7.55
CA LEU A 258 -3.88 17.73 -6.74
C LEU A 258 -4.10 18.86 -5.72
N THR A 259 -3.12 19.73 -5.50
CA THR A 259 -3.21 20.86 -4.55
C THR A 259 -4.42 21.78 -4.77
N PRO A 260 -4.83 22.12 -6.02
CA PRO A 260 -6.02 22.92 -6.26
C PRO A 260 -7.29 22.34 -5.65
N ILE A 261 -7.40 21.00 -5.62
CA ILE A 261 -8.53 20.28 -5.03
C ILE A 261 -8.58 20.52 -3.53
N SER A 262 -7.43 20.46 -2.85
CA SER A 262 -7.29 20.77 -1.43
C SER A 262 -7.71 22.20 -1.10
N PHE A 263 -7.45 23.17 -2.00
CA PHE A 263 -7.87 24.56 -1.83
C PHE A 263 -9.38 24.77 -1.95
N VAL A 264 -10.06 23.99 -2.79
CA VAL A 264 -11.52 24.04 -2.94
C VAL A 264 -12.22 23.30 -1.80
N LEU A 265 -11.67 22.15 -1.39
CA LEU A 265 -12.29 21.29 -0.37
C LEU A 265 -12.24 21.92 1.03
N LEU A 266 -11.18 22.65 1.36
CA LEU A 266 -11.01 23.32 2.66
C LEU A 266 -12.20 24.24 3.04
N PRO A 267 -12.56 25.28 2.25
CA PRO A 267 -13.66 26.18 2.60
C PRO A 267 -15.03 25.49 2.58
N VAL A 268 -15.22 24.50 1.71
CA VAL A 268 -16.46 23.69 1.66
C VAL A 268 -16.59 22.87 2.95
N ALA A 269 -15.52 22.18 3.34
CA ALA A 269 -15.51 21.38 4.56
C ALA A 269 -15.73 22.23 5.81
N ALA A 270 -15.05 23.36 5.93
CA ALA A 270 -15.21 24.29 7.05
C ALA A 270 -16.65 24.79 7.18
N ARG A 271 -17.28 25.20 6.07
CA ARG A 271 -18.67 25.67 6.05
C ARG A 271 -19.67 24.58 6.43
N LEU A 272 -19.52 23.38 5.89
CA LEU A 272 -20.43 22.26 6.18
C LEU A 272 -20.28 21.78 7.64
N LEU A 273 -19.06 21.78 8.18
CA LEU A 273 -18.81 21.48 9.60
C LEU A 273 -19.41 22.54 10.52
N ALA A 274 -19.22 23.83 10.22
CA ALA A 274 -19.81 24.93 10.99
C ALA A 274 -21.35 24.89 10.98
N ALA A 275 -21.95 24.46 9.87
CA ALA A 275 -23.39 24.29 9.72
C ALA A 275 -23.94 22.96 10.29
N GLY A 276 -23.08 22.10 10.87
CA GLY A 276 -23.48 20.77 11.38
C GLY A 276 -23.92 19.77 10.29
N LYS A 277 -23.71 20.07 9.01
CA LYS A 277 -24.16 19.26 7.85
C LYS A 277 -23.20 18.12 7.52
N VAL A 278 -22.93 17.24 8.50
CA VAL A 278 -21.95 16.14 8.38
C VAL A 278 -22.31 15.15 7.26
N ARG A 279 -23.61 14.89 7.02
CA ARG A 279 -24.04 14.00 5.94
C ARG A 279 -23.69 14.56 4.56
N GLN A 280 -23.86 15.87 4.35
CA GLN A 280 -23.49 16.50 3.09
C GLN A 280 -21.96 16.54 2.92
N LEU A 281 -21.22 16.83 4.00
CA LEU A 281 -19.76 16.75 4.00
C LEU A 281 -19.26 15.37 3.57
N ARG A 282 -19.89 14.30 4.06
CA ARG A 282 -19.54 12.93 3.70
C ARG A 282 -19.65 12.69 2.19
N PHE A 283 -20.74 13.11 1.55
CA PHE A 283 -20.91 12.94 0.10
C PHE A 283 -19.83 13.69 -0.68
N GLU A 284 -19.63 14.97 -0.38
CA GLU A 284 -18.60 15.80 -1.04
C GLU A 284 -17.19 15.21 -0.88
N VAL A 285 -16.83 14.77 0.33
CA VAL A 285 -15.51 14.18 0.59
C VAL A 285 -15.34 12.85 -0.14
N VAL A 286 -16.35 11.97 -0.11
CA VAL A 286 -16.29 10.67 -0.79
C VAL A 286 -16.19 10.83 -2.30
N ASP A 287 -16.97 11.74 -2.88
CA ASP A 287 -16.97 11.96 -4.33
C ASP A 287 -15.63 12.54 -4.79
N VAL A 288 -15.15 13.59 -4.12
CA VAL A 288 -13.86 14.21 -4.47
C VAL A 288 -12.70 13.22 -4.32
N VAL A 289 -12.63 12.50 -3.19
CA VAL A 289 -11.58 11.49 -2.98
C VAL A 289 -11.69 10.33 -3.96
N GLY A 290 -12.90 9.88 -4.26
CA GLY A 290 -13.15 8.83 -5.24
C GLY A 290 -12.63 9.20 -6.63
N ILE A 291 -12.95 10.42 -7.09
CA ILE A 291 -12.49 10.94 -8.38
C ILE A 291 -10.96 11.11 -8.39
N THR A 292 -10.37 11.70 -7.34
CA THR A 292 -8.92 11.93 -7.31
C THR A 292 -8.12 10.64 -7.27
N LEU A 293 -8.56 9.66 -6.47
CA LEU A 293 -7.91 8.36 -6.42
C LEU A 293 -8.11 7.57 -7.72
N ALA A 294 -9.28 7.63 -8.35
CA ALA A 294 -9.50 7.00 -9.65
C ALA A 294 -8.60 7.62 -10.74
N ALA A 295 -8.54 8.95 -10.81
CA ALA A 295 -7.69 9.65 -11.78
C ALA A 295 -6.19 9.36 -11.54
N THR A 296 -5.77 9.35 -10.27
CA THR A 296 -4.39 9.03 -9.90
C THR A 296 -4.06 7.58 -10.20
N LEU A 297 -4.99 6.65 -9.99
CA LEU A 297 -4.82 5.25 -10.34
C LEU A 297 -4.61 5.07 -11.84
N VAL A 298 -5.44 5.70 -12.67
CA VAL A 298 -5.28 5.67 -14.13
C VAL A 298 -3.91 6.24 -14.52
N LEU A 299 -3.51 7.37 -13.94
CA LEU A 299 -2.20 7.96 -14.21
C LEU A 299 -1.05 7.04 -13.81
N VAL A 300 -1.10 6.43 -12.62
CA VAL A 300 -0.08 5.49 -12.16
C VAL A 300 0.00 4.28 -13.08
N VAL A 301 -1.13 3.69 -13.49
CA VAL A 301 -1.15 2.58 -14.46
C VAL A 301 -0.46 2.97 -15.76
N LEU A 302 -0.80 4.13 -16.32
CA LEU A 302 -0.18 4.60 -17.56
C LEU A 302 1.33 4.77 -17.38
N LEU A 303 1.76 5.40 -16.28
CA LEU A 303 3.18 5.60 -16.00
C LEU A 303 3.93 4.28 -15.74
N GLU A 304 3.31 3.28 -15.12
CA GLU A 304 3.86 1.93 -14.93
C GLU A 304 4.07 1.18 -16.25
N VAL A 305 3.02 1.15 -17.09
CA VAL A 305 3.03 0.51 -18.41
C VAL A 305 4.11 1.13 -19.29
N PHE A 306 4.15 2.46 -19.34
CA PHE A 306 5.06 3.20 -20.20
C PHE A 306 6.39 3.55 -19.51
N ALA A 307 6.68 3.07 -18.30
CA ALA A 307 7.88 3.46 -17.55
C ALA A 307 9.18 3.22 -18.33
N ALA A 308 9.32 2.05 -18.98
CA ALA A 308 10.50 1.72 -19.77
C ALA A 308 10.65 2.63 -21.00
N PRO A 309 9.64 2.76 -21.89
CA PRO A 309 9.67 3.70 -22.99
C PRO A 309 9.91 5.15 -22.55
N ILE A 310 9.25 5.59 -21.47
CA ILE A 310 9.42 6.92 -20.91
C ILE A 310 10.88 7.12 -20.53
N VAL A 311 11.47 6.26 -19.71
CA VAL A 311 12.87 6.41 -19.27
C VAL A 311 13.84 6.38 -20.45
N GLU A 312 13.65 5.46 -21.40
CA GLU A 312 14.54 5.32 -22.56
C GLU A 312 14.48 6.52 -23.50
N ILE A 313 13.27 7.00 -23.84
CA ILE A 313 13.07 8.16 -24.71
C ILE A 313 13.48 9.44 -23.97
N TYR A 314 13.13 9.56 -22.69
CA TYR A 314 13.23 10.80 -21.93
C TYR A 314 14.55 11.00 -21.18
N LEU A 315 15.17 9.96 -20.62
CA LEU A 315 16.48 10.07 -19.97
C LEU A 315 17.61 9.50 -20.84
N GLY A 316 17.30 8.53 -21.71
CA GLY A 316 18.26 7.86 -22.58
C GLY A 316 18.56 6.43 -22.13
N PRO A 317 19.23 5.63 -22.99
CA PRO A 317 19.47 4.20 -22.75
C PRO A 317 20.34 3.93 -21.50
N ASN A 318 21.21 4.87 -21.13
CA ASN A 318 22.05 4.79 -19.93
C ASN A 318 21.26 4.75 -18.61
N PHE A 319 19.96 5.06 -18.64
CA PHE A 319 19.08 5.08 -17.47
C PHE A 319 18.16 3.87 -17.38
N LYS A 320 18.34 2.83 -18.20
CA LYS A 320 17.48 1.62 -18.22
C LYS A 320 17.35 0.94 -16.85
N SER A 321 18.40 0.98 -16.02
CA SER A 321 18.37 0.47 -14.64
C SER A 321 17.43 1.24 -13.70
N SER A 322 17.03 2.47 -14.07
CA SER A 322 16.13 3.32 -13.28
C SER A 322 14.66 2.91 -13.40
N VAL A 323 14.32 2.07 -14.39
CA VAL A 323 12.92 1.73 -14.69
C VAL A 323 12.24 1.08 -13.50
N ASP A 324 12.90 0.11 -12.87
CA ASP A 324 12.31 -0.63 -11.75
C ASP A 324 12.22 0.24 -10.49
N ILE A 325 13.19 1.16 -10.28
CA ILE A 325 13.14 2.17 -9.22
C ILE A 325 11.96 3.12 -9.42
N LEU A 326 11.75 3.60 -10.65
CA LEU A 326 10.65 4.49 -10.99
C LEU A 326 9.30 3.81 -10.73
N ARG A 327 9.14 2.56 -11.22
CA ARG A 327 7.93 1.74 -11.00
C ARG A 327 7.63 1.57 -9.51
N LEU A 328 8.63 1.14 -8.74
CA LEU A 328 8.48 0.96 -7.30
C LEU A 328 8.07 2.26 -6.61
N THR A 329 8.65 3.39 -7.00
CA THR A 329 8.36 4.69 -6.40
C THR A 329 6.96 5.21 -6.74
N LEU A 330 6.49 4.98 -7.98
CA LEU A 330 5.18 5.44 -8.48
C LEU A 330 4.00 4.84 -7.73
N ILE A 331 4.16 3.65 -7.14
CA ILE A 331 3.16 3.05 -6.23
C ILE A 331 2.85 3.99 -5.04
N GLY A 332 3.81 4.83 -4.64
CA GLY A 332 3.63 5.87 -3.61
C GLY A 332 2.73 7.04 -4.02
N ALA A 333 2.43 7.22 -5.31
CA ALA A 333 1.59 8.32 -5.78
C ALA A 333 0.12 8.20 -5.32
N LEU A 334 -0.42 6.98 -5.24
CA LEU A 334 -1.78 6.73 -4.74
C LEU A 334 -1.99 7.18 -3.29
N PRO A 335 -1.21 6.70 -2.30
CA PRO A 335 -1.37 7.15 -0.93
C PRO A 335 -1.03 8.64 -0.76
N TRP A 336 -0.08 9.16 -1.54
CA TRP A 336 0.21 10.59 -1.56
C TRP A 336 -0.98 11.44 -2.03
N ALA A 337 -1.67 11.02 -3.10
CA ALA A 337 -2.88 11.66 -3.60
C ALA A 337 -4.02 11.65 -2.57
N ALA A 338 -4.20 10.53 -1.86
CA ALA A 338 -5.16 10.44 -0.76
C ALA A 338 -4.86 11.48 0.33
N TYR A 339 -3.60 11.55 0.76
CA TYR A 339 -3.15 12.49 1.78
C TYR A 339 -3.38 13.95 1.36
N ILE A 340 -2.95 14.33 0.16
CA ILE A 340 -3.09 15.70 -0.35
C ILE A 340 -4.56 16.10 -0.47
N THR A 341 -5.42 15.20 -0.95
CA THR A 341 -6.86 15.49 -1.06
C THR A 341 -7.48 15.71 0.32
N LEU A 342 -7.23 14.80 1.27
CA LEU A 342 -7.90 14.75 2.56
C LEU A 342 -7.33 15.67 3.65
N ARG A 343 -6.06 16.10 3.56
CA ARG A 343 -5.44 16.97 4.58
C ARG A 343 -6.27 18.23 4.85
N SER A 344 -6.90 18.78 3.82
CA SER A 344 -7.74 19.98 3.88
C SER A 344 -8.97 19.78 4.79
N VAL A 345 -9.59 18.60 4.77
CA VAL A 345 -10.76 18.27 5.60
C VAL A 345 -10.37 18.22 7.09
N ILE A 346 -9.18 17.68 7.38
CA ILE A 346 -8.63 17.61 8.74
C ILE A 346 -8.32 19.01 9.26
N ASP A 347 -7.65 19.82 8.43
CA ASP A 347 -7.30 21.21 8.77
C ASP A 347 -8.55 22.08 8.96
N ALA A 348 -9.67 21.77 8.29
CA ALA A 348 -10.95 22.46 8.49
C ALA A 348 -11.58 22.20 9.88
N ARG A 349 -11.35 21.03 10.48
CA ARG A 349 -11.98 20.65 11.76
C ARG A 349 -11.10 20.95 12.97
N HIS A 350 -9.80 20.71 12.85
CA HIS A 350 -8.86 20.69 13.98
C HIS A 350 -7.96 21.92 13.99
N VAL A 351 -7.92 22.60 15.13
CA VAL A 351 -6.96 23.69 15.39
C VAL A 351 -5.55 23.14 15.68
N LYS A 352 -5.46 21.90 16.19
CA LYS A 352 -4.18 21.21 16.43
C LYS A 352 -3.61 20.66 15.11
N PRO A 353 -2.28 20.64 14.91
CA PRO A 353 -1.65 20.22 13.67
C PRO A 353 -1.60 18.69 13.51
N ILE A 354 -2.78 18.06 13.38
CA ILE A 354 -2.90 16.60 13.27
C ILE A 354 -2.13 16.06 12.06
N ASN A 355 -2.15 16.77 10.93
CA ASN A 355 -1.39 16.41 9.73
C ASN A 355 0.13 16.40 9.98
N ALA A 356 0.66 17.35 10.76
CA ALA A 356 2.08 17.38 11.10
C ALA A 356 2.47 16.19 12.00
N ARG A 357 1.61 15.83 12.96
CA ARG A 357 1.81 14.62 13.77
C ARG A 357 1.84 13.36 12.90
N ASN A 358 0.90 13.23 11.97
CA ASN A 358 0.83 12.06 11.08
C ASN A 358 2.08 11.96 10.18
N LEU A 359 2.59 13.10 9.70
CA LEU A 359 3.86 13.17 8.95
C LEU A 359 5.06 12.72 9.79
N VAL A 360 5.18 13.18 11.03
CA VAL A 360 6.26 12.75 11.94
C VAL A 360 6.21 11.24 12.19
N ILE A 361 5.03 10.68 12.49
CA ILE A 361 4.87 9.24 12.70
C ILE A 361 5.29 8.46 11.43
N SER A 362 4.87 8.95 10.25
CA SER A 362 5.21 8.32 8.97
C SER A 362 6.70 8.39 8.66
N PHE A 363 7.33 9.53 8.95
CA PHE A 363 8.78 9.71 8.81
C PHE A 363 9.57 8.77 9.73
N LEU A 364 9.21 8.67 11.01
CA LEU A 364 9.86 7.76 11.95
C LEU A 364 9.73 6.30 11.49
N LEU A 365 8.56 5.91 10.97
CA LEU A 365 8.40 4.59 10.36
C LEU A 365 9.32 4.42 9.16
N ALA A 366 9.42 5.41 8.28
CA ALA A 366 10.30 5.36 7.10
C ALA A 366 11.76 5.11 7.51
N VAL A 367 12.25 5.80 8.55
CA VAL A 367 13.60 5.60 9.08
C VAL A 367 13.77 4.17 9.60
N VAL A 368 12.86 3.69 10.45
CA VAL A 368 12.93 2.33 11.00
C VAL A 368 12.90 1.28 9.88
N LEU A 369 11.97 1.42 8.93
CA LEU A 369 11.84 0.48 7.81
C LEU A 369 13.06 0.48 6.91
N ALA A 370 13.69 1.64 6.66
CA ALA A 370 14.89 1.71 5.84
C ALA A 370 16.05 0.87 6.41
N PHE A 371 16.16 0.72 7.72
CA PHE A 371 17.16 -0.15 8.36
C PHE A 371 16.71 -1.61 8.45
N VAL A 372 15.43 -1.86 8.75
CA VAL A 372 14.91 -3.24 8.89
C VAL A 372 14.85 -3.94 7.53
N LEU A 373 14.42 -3.27 6.48
CA LEU A 373 14.27 -3.85 5.14
C LEU A 373 15.61 -4.18 4.47
N ARG A 374 16.72 -3.57 4.88
CA ARG A 374 18.08 -3.94 4.43
C ARG A 374 18.45 -5.38 4.74
N ARG A 375 17.75 -6.04 5.67
CA ARG A 375 17.97 -7.46 5.98
C ARG A 375 17.44 -8.40 4.90
N VAL A 376 16.57 -7.91 4.00
CA VAL A 376 15.84 -8.74 3.02
C VAL A 376 15.84 -8.17 1.60
N ALA A 377 16.22 -6.90 1.43
CA ALA A 377 16.29 -6.22 0.14
C ALA A 377 17.61 -5.44 0.01
N ASP A 378 18.02 -5.17 -1.23
CA ASP A 378 19.19 -4.32 -1.47
C ASP A 378 18.96 -2.89 -0.93
N PRO A 379 20.04 -2.13 -0.66
CA PRO A 379 19.92 -0.82 -0.03
C PRO A 379 19.00 0.16 -0.78
N THR A 380 19.00 0.12 -2.12
CA THR A 380 18.17 1.01 -2.94
C THR A 380 16.70 0.66 -2.80
N THR A 381 16.35 -0.61 -3.02
CA THR A 381 14.99 -1.10 -2.87
C THR A 381 14.48 -0.89 -1.45
N SER A 382 15.32 -1.10 -0.43
CA SER A 382 14.97 -0.89 0.98
C SER A 382 14.58 0.56 1.29
N ALA A 383 15.33 1.54 0.77
CA ALA A 383 15.07 2.96 0.99
C ALA A 383 13.80 3.43 0.27
N VAL A 384 13.58 2.97 -0.97
CA VAL A 384 12.38 3.29 -1.74
C VAL A 384 11.13 2.63 -1.13
N LEU A 385 11.21 1.35 -0.75
CA LEU A 385 10.11 0.66 -0.06
C LEU A 385 9.76 1.34 1.25
N ALA A 386 10.75 1.73 2.05
CA ALA A 386 10.52 2.42 3.32
C ALA A 386 9.76 3.74 3.10
N PHE A 387 10.10 4.50 2.07
CA PHE A 387 9.37 5.71 1.68
C PHE A 387 7.94 5.43 1.22
N VAL A 388 7.75 4.47 0.31
CA VAL A 388 6.42 4.10 -0.21
C VAL A 388 5.51 3.62 0.93
N LEU A 389 6.00 2.73 1.80
CA LEU A 389 5.25 2.21 2.93
C LEU A 389 4.92 3.31 3.96
N ALA A 390 5.82 4.27 4.17
CA ALA A 390 5.54 5.44 5.00
C ALA A 390 4.44 6.34 4.41
N LEU A 391 4.38 6.51 3.09
CA LEU A 391 3.26 7.22 2.45
C LEU A 391 1.94 6.48 2.64
N TRP A 392 1.93 5.15 2.54
CA TRP A 392 0.74 4.34 2.83
C TRP A 392 0.26 4.50 4.27
N LEU A 393 1.18 4.50 5.24
CA LEU A 393 0.84 4.81 6.63
C LEU A 393 0.23 6.22 6.76
N LEU A 394 0.86 7.22 6.13
CA LEU A 394 0.39 8.60 6.15
C LEU A 394 -1.05 8.71 5.62
N ALA A 395 -1.32 8.09 4.46
CA ALA A 395 -2.65 8.02 3.87
C ALA A 395 -3.65 7.34 4.79
N GLY A 396 -3.28 6.20 5.40
CA GLY A 396 -4.12 5.47 6.35
C GLY A 396 -4.50 6.31 7.57
N LEU A 397 -3.53 6.95 8.21
CA LEU A 397 -3.77 7.86 9.35
C LEU A 397 -4.69 9.02 8.96
N THR A 398 -4.50 9.58 7.77
CA THR A 398 -5.32 10.68 7.25
C THR A 398 -6.75 10.23 6.91
N MET A 399 -6.93 9.05 6.30
CA MET A 399 -8.26 8.49 6.03
C MET A 399 -9.02 8.16 7.32
N ILE A 400 -8.35 7.63 8.34
CA ILE A 400 -8.97 7.37 9.65
C ILE A 400 -9.49 8.66 10.27
N GLU A 401 -8.68 9.73 10.27
CA GLU A 401 -9.08 11.01 10.83
C GLU A 401 -10.20 11.67 9.99
N ALA A 402 -10.11 11.63 8.66
CA ALA A 402 -11.18 12.11 7.78
C ALA A 402 -12.50 11.35 8.04
N ASN A 403 -12.43 10.04 8.24
CA ASN A 403 -13.60 9.24 8.62
C ASN A 403 -14.15 9.62 10.00
N ARG A 404 -13.31 10.04 10.96
CA ARG A 404 -13.79 10.54 12.27
C ARG A 404 -14.60 11.82 12.12
N ILE A 405 -14.19 12.68 11.18
CA ILE A 405 -14.82 13.98 10.94
C ILE A 405 -16.12 13.82 10.14
N ALA A 406 -16.10 13.02 9.07
CA ALA A 406 -17.21 12.91 8.12
C ALA A 406 -18.10 11.66 8.29
N ASN A 407 -17.77 10.75 9.22
CA ASN A 407 -18.49 9.49 9.46
C ASN A 407 -18.74 8.68 8.18
N ILE A 408 -17.69 8.50 7.38
CA ILE A 408 -17.70 7.89 6.04
C ILE A 408 -18.11 6.41 6.09
N PHE A 409 -17.63 5.65 7.08
CA PHE A 409 -17.84 4.19 7.15
C PHE A 409 -19.01 3.77 8.06
N ALA A 410 -19.69 4.70 8.74
CA ALA A 410 -20.87 4.43 9.59
C ALA A 410 -20.68 3.32 10.66
N LYS A 411 -19.42 2.98 11.03
CA LYS A 411 -19.08 2.06 12.12
C LYS A 411 -18.58 2.84 13.35
N PRO A 412 -18.83 2.35 14.58
CA PRO A 412 -18.25 2.92 15.78
C PRO A 412 -16.72 2.99 15.65
N GLN A 413 -16.17 4.18 15.83
CA GLN A 413 -14.73 4.41 15.74
C GLN A 413 -14.01 3.80 16.95
N PRO A 414 -12.81 3.24 16.78
CA PRO A 414 -11.99 2.78 17.90
C PRO A 414 -11.67 3.98 18.79
N ARG A 415 -12.11 3.90 20.06
CA ARG A 415 -11.91 4.91 21.09
C ARG A 415 -10.60 4.69 21.86
N THR A 416 -10.08 3.46 21.88
CA THR A 416 -8.88 3.09 22.64
C THR A 416 -7.70 2.71 21.76
N ARG A 417 -6.48 2.83 22.29
CA ARG A 417 -5.24 2.42 21.59
C ARG A 417 -5.24 0.91 21.28
N VAL A 418 -5.84 0.10 22.15
CA VAL A 418 -5.96 -1.35 22.00
C VAL A 418 -6.84 -1.71 20.81
N GLU A 419 -7.95 -1.00 20.59
CA GLU A 419 -8.80 -1.24 19.41
C GLU A 419 -8.10 -0.85 18.10
N VAL A 420 -7.29 0.21 18.11
CA VAL A 420 -6.46 0.56 16.94
C VAL A 420 -5.41 -0.53 16.67
N ALA A 421 -4.73 -1.02 17.72
CA ALA A 421 -3.79 -2.12 17.60
C ALA A 421 -4.48 -3.39 17.06
N ARG A 422 -5.66 -3.73 17.58
CA ARG A 422 -6.48 -4.86 17.11
C ARG A 422 -6.79 -4.76 15.62
N LEU A 423 -7.27 -3.61 15.15
CA LEU A 423 -7.57 -3.39 13.73
C LEU A 423 -6.31 -3.47 12.86
N ALA A 424 -5.19 -2.92 13.33
CA ALA A 424 -3.91 -2.97 12.63
C ALA A 424 -3.39 -4.42 12.53
N THR A 425 -3.45 -5.19 13.61
CA THR A 425 -3.09 -6.61 13.64
C THR A 425 -3.93 -7.41 12.66
N LEU A 426 -5.26 -7.20 12.64
CA LEU A 426 -6.13 -7.86 11.68
C LEU A 426 -5.84 -7.44 10.23
N ALA A 427 -5.60 -6.15 9.96
CA ALA A 427 -5.24 -5.68 8.63
C ALA A 427 -3.89 -6.24 8.15
N ALA A 428 -2.94 -6.50 9.06
CA ALA A 428 -1.64 -7.08 8.75
C ALA A 428 -1.70 -8.60 8.44
N LEU A 429 -2.82 -9.28 8.71
CA LEU A 429 -2.91 -10.75 8.62
C LEU A 429 -2.58 -11.34 7.25
N PRO A 430 -3.05 -10.81 6.11
CA PRO A 430 -2.64 -11.33 4.80
C PRO A 430 -1.13 -11.35 4.60
N ILE A 431 -0.44 -10.29 5.04
CA ILE A 431 1.02 -10.18 4.94
C ILE A 431 1.70 -11.08 5.97
N ALA A 432 1.18 -11.14 7.20
CA ALA A 432 1.70 -12.01 8.26
C ALA A 432 1.66 -13.49 7.84
N ILE A 433 0.57 -13.92 7.19
CA ILE A 433 0.47 -15.23 6.55
C ILE A 433 1.58 -15.31 5.50
N LEU A 434 1.64 -14.42 4.50
CA LEU A 434 2.64 -14.51 3.44
C LEU A 434 4.11 -14.60 3.94
N VAL A 435 4.48 -13.80 4.94
CA VAL A 435 5.86 -13.70 5.46
C VAL A 435 6.22 -14.84 6.40
N SER A 436 5.26 -15.35 7.16
CA SER A 436 5.46 -16.53 8.01
C SER A 436 5.75 -17.74 7.12
N SER A 437 6.92 -18.35 7.23
CA SER A 437 7.30 -19.52 6.40
C SER A 437 8.09 -20.53 7.22
N PRO A 438 7.95 -21.85 6.95
CA PRO A 438 8.79 -22.89 7.57
C PRO A 438 10.29 -22.67 7.35
N GLN A 439 10.65 -21.98 6.26
CA GLN A 439 12.05 -21.61 5.94
C GLN A 439 12.57 -20.45 6.81
N ARG A 440 11.69 -19.73 7.51
CA ARG A 440 12.00 -18.56 8.34
C ARG A 440 11.35 -18.70 9.73
N PRO A 441 11.68 -19.77 10.49
CA PRO A 441 10.95 -20.13 11.71
C PRO A 441 11.02 -19.03 12.78
N ALA A 442 12.16 -18.34 12.91
CA ALA A 442 12.31 -17.24 13.87
C ALA A 442 11.35 -16.06 13.58
N VAL A 443 11.22 -15.67 12.30
CA VAL A 443 10.29 -14.59 11.90
C VAL A 443 8.85 -15.04 12.13
N ALA A 444 8.54 -16.27 11.76
CA ALA A 444 7.21 -16.86 11.93
C ALA A 444 6.79 -16.93 13.41
N LEU A 445 7.72 -17.30 14.30
CA LEU A 445 7.51 -17.34 15.74
C LEU A 445 7.24 -15.95 16.32
N VAL A 446 8.01 -14.93 15.92
CA VAL A 446 7.79 -13.54 16.36
C VAL A 446 6.42 -13.01 15.90
N ILE A 447 6.03 -13.32 14.65
CA ILE A 447 4.70 -12.98 14.13
C ILE A 447 3.64 -13.66 14.99
N SER A 448 3.71 -14.98 15.18
CA SER A 448 2.76 -15.75 15.98
C SER A 448 2.63 -15.20 17.41
N PHE A 449 3.77 -14.90 18.06
CA PHE A 449 3.81 -14.28 19.38
C PHE A 449 3.10 -12.92 19.42
N GLY A 450 3.29 -12.07 18.41
CA GLY A 450 2.58 -10.79 18.31
C GLY A 450 1.06 -10.94 18.25
N TYR A 451 0.57 -11.95 17.52
CA TYR A 451 -0.87 -12.28 17.50
C TYR A 451 -1.36 -12.81 18.85
N ILE A 452 -0.57 -13.66 19.53
CA ILE A 452 -0.90 -14.18 20.86
C ILE A 452 -1.02 -13.02 21.86
N VAL A 453 -0.06 -12.09 21.89
CA VAL A 453 -0.11 -10.91 22.76
C VAL A 453 -1.37 -10.08 22.50
N MET A 454 -1.72 -9.84 21.23
CA MET A 454 -2.96 -9.12 20.88
C MET A 454 -4.23 -9.90 21.29
N ALA A 455 -4.20 -11.23 21.17
CA ALA A 455 -5.30 -12.08 21.60
C ALA A 455 -5.49 -12.03 23.11
N LEU A 456 -4.42 -11.98 23.92
CA LEU A 456 -4.50 -11.84 25.38
C LEU A 456 -5.21 -10.54 25.80
N PHE A 457 -4.93 -9.42 25.13
CA PHE A 457 -5.64 -8.15 25.37
C PHE A 457 -7.09 -8.15 24.88
N SER A 458 -7.44 -9.04 23.95
CA SER A 458 -8.78 -9.17 23.38
C SER A 458 -9.57 -10.35 23.96
N PHE A 459 -8.99 -11.08 24.92
CA PHE A 459 -9.52 -12.37 25.35
C PHE A 459 -10.81 -12.21 26.15
N ARG A 460 -11.80 -13.04 25.82
CA ARG A 460 -13.04 -13.20 26.59
C ARG A 460 -13.37 -14.67 26.71
N LEU A 461 -13.76 -15.10 27.91
CA LEU A 461 -14.30 -16.45 28.11
C LEU A 461 -15.69 -16.54 27.45
N SER A 462 -15.77 -17.31 26.36
CA SER A 462 -17.01 -17.64 25.68
C SER A 462 -17.01 -19.14 25.35
N ARG A 463 -18.20 -19.74 25.22
CA ARG A 463 -18.33 -21.15 24.86
C ARG A 463 -17.60 -21.49 23.56
N ALA A 464 -17.68 -20.61 22.55
CA ALA A 464 -17.00 -20.83 21.28
C ALA A 464 -15.48 -20.72 21.42
N ASN A 465 -14.95 -19.77 22.21
CA ASN A 465 -13.51 -19.68 22.46
C ASN A 465 -13.00 -20.91 23.22
N SER A 466 -13.73 -21.38 24.24
CA SER A 466 -13.36 -22.59 24.98
C SER A 466 -13.37 -23.84 24.11
N LEU A 467 -14.40 -24.04 23.28
CA LEU A 467 -14.46 -25.19 22.36
C LEU A 467 -13.40 -25.11 21.27
N MET A 468 -13.12 -23.91 20.73
CA MET A 468 -12.06 -23.70 19.76
C MET A 468 -10.68 -24.00 20.36
N LEU A 469 -10.39 -23.51 21.55
CA LEU A 469 -9.13 -23.80 22.25
C LEU A 469 -8.98 -25.29 22.60
N ALA A 470 -10.06 -25.94 23.04
CA ALA A 470 -10.06 -27.38 23.28
C ALA A 470 -9.77 -28.16 22.00
N TYR A 471 -10.40 -27.80 20.88
CA TYR A 471 -10.12 -28.38 19.57
C TYR A 471 -8.65 -28.19 19.16
N VAL A 472 -8.12 -26.96 19.24
CA VAL A 472 -6.71 -26.69 18.91
C VAL A 472 -5.75 -27.48 19.81
N GLY A 473 -6.05 -27.58 21.11
CA GLY A 473 -5.27 -28.38 22.06
C GLY A 473 -5.30 -29.88 21.75
N LEU A 474 -6.45 -30.43 21.36
CA LEU A 474 -6.57 -31.83 20.95
C LEU A 474 -5.79 -32.12 19.67
N VAL A 475 -5.84 -31.23 18.67
CA VAL A 475 -5.04 -31.36 17.45
C VAL A 475 -3.55 -31.32 17.77
N ALA A 476 -3.10 -30.37 18.61
CA ALA A 476 -1.71 -30.29 19.04
C ALA A 476 -1.25 -31.54 19.82
N ALA A 477 -2.10 -32.08 20.68
CA ALA A 477 -1.82 -33.32 21.41
C ALA A 477 -1.68 -34.51 20.45
N TRP A 478 -2.58 -34.64 19.47
CA TRP A 478 -2.50 -35.71 18.49
C TRP A 478 -1.26 -35.60 17.59
N MET A 479 -0.93 -34.39 17.12
CA MET A 479 0.30 -34.15 16.36
C MET A 479 1.55 -34.50 17.18
N THR A 480 1.56 -34.20 18.49
CA THR A 480 2.64 -34.62 19.40
C THR A 480 2.73 -36.13 19.52
N ILE A 481 1.60 -36.84 19.68
CA ILE A 481 1.57 -38.30 19.75
C ILE A 481 2.08 -38.91 18.44
N SER A 482 1.64 -38.39 17.29
CA SER A 482 2.08 -38.84 15.97
C SER A 482 3.58 -38.60 15.76
N TRP A 483 4.10 -37.47 16.20
CA TRP A 483 5.54 -37.17 16.17
C TRP A 483 6.34 -38.10 17.08
N LEU A 484 5.92 -38.30 18.33
CA LEU A 484 6.58 -39.23 19.26
C LEU A 484 6.62 -40.65 18.68
N ARG A 485 5.53 -41.08 18.02
CA ARG A 485 5.49 -42.38 17.33
C ARG A 485 6.47 -42.43 16.17
N SER A 486 6.55 -41.39 15.33
CA SER A 486 7.59 -41.29 14.29
C SER A 486 9.00 -41.41 14.84
N THR A 487 9.29 -40.71 15.94
CA THR A 487 10.65 -40.59 16.50
C THR A 487 11.11 -41.84 17.24
N TYR A 488 10.22 -42.51 17.98
CA TYR A 488 10.61 -43.55 18.93
C TYR A 488 10.08 -44.96 18.60
N LEU A 489 9.04 -45.08 17.78
CA LEU A 489 8.37 -46.36 17.53
C LEU A 489 8.45 -46.80 16.07
N LEU A 490 8.47 -45.85 15.14
CA LEU A 490 8.54 -46.12 13.71
C LEU A 490 9.99 -46.06 13.22
N HIS A 491 10.34 -46.98 12.32
CA HIS A 491 11.68 -47.07 11.74
C HIS A 491 11.79 -46.17 10.50
N LEU A 492 11.58 -44.86 10.70
CA LEU A 492 11.75 -43.86 9.64
C LEU A 492 13.23 -43.52 9.45
N ASN A 493 13.60 -43.15 8.21
CA ASN A 493 14.98 -42.73 7.94
C ASN A 493 15.26 -41.31 8.48
N SER A 494 16.53 -40.91 8.51
CA SER A 494 16.96 -39.62 9.08
C SER A 494 16.35 -38.40 8.37
N GLU A 495 16.14 -38.47 7.06
CA GLU A 495 15.53 -37.37 6.28
C GLU A 495 14.03 -37.23 6.62
N GLN A 496 13.31 -38.35 6.69
CA GLN A 496 11.91 -38.41 7.09
C GLN A 496 11.69 -37.89 8.51
N LEU A 497 12.56 -38.29 9.45
CA LEU A 497 12.52 -37.80 10.84
C LEU A 497 12.78 -36.30 10.93
N SER A 498 13.78 -35.80 10.20
CA SER A 498 14.13 -34.38 10.16
C SER A 498 12.96 -33.55 9.64
N TYR A 499 12.41 -33.93 8.48
CA TYR A 499 11.27 -33.24 7.89
C TYR A 499 9.99 -33.36 8.73
N GLY A 500 9.70 -34.54 9.28
CA GLY A 500 8.58 -34.76 10.21
C GLY A 500 8.68 -33.91 11.48
N THR A 501 9.89 -33.73 12.01
CA THR A 501 10.14 -32.86 13.19
C THR A 501 9.95 -31.39 12.84
N GLN A 502 10.51 -30.91 11.72
CA GLN A 502 10.29 -29.54 11.25
C GLN A 502 8.80 -29.25 11.03
N LYS A 503 8.07 -30.21 10.45
CA LYS A 503 6.63 -30.14 10.23
C LYS A 503 5.86 -30.00 11.54
N PHE A 504 6.16 -30.86 12.51
CA PHE A 504 5.58 -30.83 13.86
C PHE A 504 5.85 -29.48 14.55
N GLU A 505 7.11 -29.07 14.64
CA GLU A 505 7.51 -27.86 15.36
C GLU A 505 6.81 -26.62 14.79
N TYR A 506 6.84 -26.46 13.47
CA TYR A 506 6.23 -25.30 12.84
C TYR A 506 4.71 -25.32 12.97
N PHE A 507 4.05 -26.46 12.74
CA PHE A 507 2.60 -26.54 12.83
C PHE A 507 2.09 -26.30 14.26
N VAL A 508 2.69 -26.95 15.25
CA VAL A 508 2.22 -26.94 16.65
C VAL A 508 2.61 -25.68 17.39
N PHE A 509 3.82 -25.13 17.18
CA PHE A 509 4.29 -23.96 17.93
C PHE A 509 4.07 -22.63 17.19
N VAL A 510 3.82 -22.65 15.88
CA VAL A 510 3.62 -21.42 15.09
C VAL A 510 2.20 -21.32 14.53
N VAL A 511 1.78 -22.29 13.72
CA VAL A 511 0.51 -22.18 12.95
C VAL A 511 -0.72 -22.29 13.85
N LEU A 512 -0.80 -23.32 14.70
CA LEU A 512 -1.94 -23.52 15.60
C LEU A 512 -2.15 -22.37 16.59
N PRO A 513 -1.10 -21.86 17.28
CA PRO A 513 -1.25 -20.71 18.19
C PRO A 513 -1.65 -19.43 17.45
N MET A 514 -1.09 -19.18 16.27
CA MET A 514 -1.46 -18.02 15.46
C MET A 514 -2.93 -18.09 15.02
N ALA A 515 -3.39 -19.26 14.57
CA ALA A 515 -4.76 -19.49 14.16
C ALA A 515 -5.76 -19.29 15.31
N ALA A 516 -5.45 -19.84 16.49
CA ALA A 516 -6.25 -19.64 17.70
C ALA A 516 -6.28 -18.17 18.13
N ALA A 517 -5.14 -17.48 18.08
CA ALA A 517 -5.04 -16.07 18.41
C ALA A 517 -5.88 -15.19 17.48
N VAL A 518 -5.82 -15.41 16.16
CA VAL A 518 -6.68 -14.71 15.19
C VAL A 518 -8.16 -14.96 15.47
N ALA A 519 -8.54 -16.20 15.77
CA ALA A 519 -9.92 -16.57 16.10
C ALA A 519 -10.43 -15.91 17.39
N ILE A 520 -9.56 -15.68 18.39
CA ILE A 520 -9.87 -14.93 19.62
C ILE A 520 -10.03 -13.44 19.31
N ILE A 521 -9.14 -12.87 18.49
CA ILE A 521 -9.17 -11.44 18.15
C ILE A 521 -10.46 -11.09 17.39
N VAL A 522 -11.06 -12.02 16.64
CA VAL A 522 -12.31 -11.80 15.91
C VAL A 522 -13.52 -12.25 16.73
N GLU A 523 -14.27 -11.29 17.27
CA GLU A 523 -15.48 -11.59 18.05
C GLU A 523 -16.66 -11.93 17.14
N GLN A 524 -16.92 -11.07 16.16
CA GLN A 524 -18.00 -11.21 15.19
C GLN A 524 -17.47 -11.30 13.76
N VAL A 525 -18.23 -11.88 12.84
CA VAL A 525 -17.80 -11.99 11.44
C VAL A 525 -17.61 -10.60 10.79
N GLU A 526 -18.35 -9.59 11.25
CA GLU A 526 -18.22 -8.21 10.81
C GLU A 526 -16.89 -7.56 11.20
N ASP A 527 -16.17 -8.12 12.18
CA ASP A 527 -14.84 -7.68 12.62
C ASP A 527 -13.73 -8.14 11.68
N VAL A 528 -14.01 -9.05 10.73
CA VAL A 528 -13.04 -9.53 9.73
C VAL A 528 -12.78 -8.47 8.63
N TRP A 529 -13.53 -7.37 8.61
CA TRP A 529 -13.41 -6.35 7.58
C TRP A 529 -12.00 -5.77 7.38
N PRO A 530 -11.11 -5.61 8.38
CA PRO A 530 -9.76 -5.11 8.15
C PRO A 530 -8.93 -6.10 7.33
N ILE A 531 -9.10 -7.41 7.59
CA ILE A 531 -8.48 -8.49 6.81
C ILE A 531 -9.00 -8.44 5.38
N GLY A 532 -10.32 -8.32 5.20
CA GLY A 532 -10.94 -8.26 3.88
C GLY A 532 -10.47 -7.02 3.09
N ALA A 533 -10.38 -5.87 3.74
CA ALA A 533 -9.98 -4.61 3.11
C ALA A 533 -8.50 -4.61 2.72
N SER A 534 -7.62 -5.12 3.59
CA SER A 534 -6.20 -5.23 3.25
C SER A 534 -5.96 -6.26 2.16
N GLN A 535 -6.66 -7.41 2.19
CA GLN A 535 -6.57 -8.41 1.12
C GLN A 535 -7.07 -7.87 -0.22
N LEU A 536 -8.19 -7.13 -0.24
CA LEU A 536 -8.70 -6.45 -1.43
C LEU A 536 -7.67 -5.45 -1.99
N ALA A 537 -7.07 -4.64 -1.12
CA ALA A 537 -6.08 -3.65 -1.51
C ALA A 537 -4.81 -4.32 -2.09
N ILE A 538 -4.27 -5.33 -1.39
CA ILE A 538 -3.10 -6.09 -1.83
C ILE A 538 -3.41 -6.77 -3.18
N GLY A 539 -4.51 -7.51 -3.29
CA GLY A 539 -4.87 -8.21 -4.52
C GLY A 539 -5.12 -7.27 -5.69
N GLY A 540 -5.80 -6.13 -5.45
CA GLY A 540 -6.04 -5.12 -6.47
C GLY A 540 -4.77 -4.45 -6.97
N VAL A 541 -3.86 -4.05 -6.07
CA VAL A 541 -2.55 -3.49 -6.42
C VAL A 541 -1.70 -4.52 -7.16
N MET A 542 -1.64 -5.76 -6.66
CA MET A 542 -0.91 -6.82 -7.35
C MET A 542 -1.49 -7.07 -8.74
N ALA A 543 -2.81 -7.14 -8.90
CA ALA A 543 -3.45 -7.34 -10.21
C ALA A 543 -3.08 -6.22 -11.19
N LEU A 544 -3.21 -4.97 -10.72
CA LEU A 544 -2.89 -3.77 -11.48
C LEU A 544 -1.45 -3.78 -11.97
N ILE A 545 -0.50 -4.03 -11.07
CA ILE A 545 0.91 -4.03 -11.44
C ILE A 545 1.23 -5.23 -12.34
N THR A 546 0.63 -6.41 -12.10
CA THR A 546 0.82 -7.60 -12.94
C THR A 546 0.39 -7.33 -14.39
N VAL A 547 -0.79 -6.72 -14.56
CA VAL A 547 -1.33 -6.37 -15.88
C VAL A 547 -0.52 -5.24 -16.52
N ALA A 548 -0.16 -4.22 -15.74
CA ALA A 548 0.58 -3.05 -16.24
C ALA A 548 2.00 -3.39 -16.70
N LEU A 549 2.69 -4.27 -15.98
CA LEU A 549 4.10 -4.56 -16.24
C LEU A 549 4.35 -5.60 -17.32
N LEU A 550 3.32 -6.33 -17.75
CA LEU A 550 3.38 -7.38 -18.79
C LEU A 550 4.61 -8.31 -18.65
N GLY A 551 5.00 -8.67 -17.41
CA GLY A 551 6.19 -9.52 -17.22
C GLY A 551 6.74 -9.68 -15.80
N ASP A 552 7.81 -10.46 -15.76
CA ASP A 552 8.39 -11.29 -14.67
C ASP A 552 8.99 -10.56 -13.46
N LYS A 553 8.79 -9.24 -13.32
CA LYS A 553 9.79 -8.39 -12.64
C LYS A 553 9.61 -8.15 -11.13
N ILE A 554 8.45 -8.44 -10.53
CA ILE A 554 8.22 -8.07 -9.11
C ILE A 554 8.57 -9.18 -8.12
N LEU A 555 8.22 -10.44 -8.42
CA LEU A 555 8.45 -11.57 -7.52
C LEU A 555 9.36 -12.65 -8.13
N GLY A 556 9.89 -12.44 -9.34
CA GLY A 556 10.73 -13.42 -10.02
C GLY A 556 10.03 -14.78 -10.14
N TYR A 557 10.70 -15.87 -9.75
CA TYR A 557 10.14 -17.22 -9.76
C TYR A 557 9.01 -17.43 -8.73
N ALA A 558 8.91 -16.61 -7.66
CA ALA A 558 7.84 -16.71 -6.67
C ALA A 558 6.48 -16.17 -7.17
N ARG A 559 6.44 -15.62 -8.40
CA ARG A 559 5.20 -15.14 -9.04
C ARG A 559 4.15 -16.24 -9.20
N TYR A 560 4.61 -17.47 -9.45
CA TYR A 560 3.74 -18.55 -9.89
C TYR A 560 2.93 -19.19 -8.76
N SER A 561 3.31 -18.97 -7.50
CA SER A 561 2.61 -19.51 -6.33
C SER A 561 1.78 -18.43 -5.64
N TRP A 562 2.38 -17.30 -5.27
CA TRP A 562 1.72 -16.34 -4.36
C TRP A 562 1.01 -15.17 -5.04
N GLN A 563 1.51 -14.71 -6.20
CA GLN A 563 0.95 -13.53 -6.87
C GLN A 563 -0.49 -13.77 -7.34
N GLY A 564 -0.73 -14.92 -7.98
CA GLY A 564 -2.07 -15.33 -8.41
C GLY A 564 -3.04 -15.48 -7.24
N ASP A 565 -2.60 -16.09 -6.13
CA ASP A 565 -3.46 -16.31 -4.95
C ASP A 565 -3.87 -14.99 -4.30
N LEU A 566 -2.96 -14.03 -4.18
CA LEU A 566 -3.26 -12.70 -3.65
C LEU A 566 -4.28 -11.95 -4.51
N ILE A 567 -4.12 -12.03 -5.85
CA ILE A 567 -5.06 -11.44 -6.81
C ILE A 567 -6.43 -12.13 -6.72
N ALA A 568 -6.46 -13.46 -6.69
CA ALA A 568 -7.69 -14.24 -6.59
C ALA A 568 -8.47 -13.89 -5.32
N LEU A 569 -7.81 -13.89 -4.15
CA LEU A 569 -8.43 -13.54 -2.87
C LEU A 569 -8.98 -12.11 -2.87
N GLY A 570 -8.19 -11.13 -3.36
CA GLY A 570 -8.65 -9.74 -3.42
C GLY A 570 -9.86 -9.56 -4.36
N THR A 571 -9.84 -10.23 -5.50
CA THR A 571 -10.92 -10.19 -6.50
C THR A 571 -12.20 -10.84 -5.97
N LEU A 572 -12.09 -11.99 -5.30
CA LEU A 572 -13.24 -12.68 -4.71
C LEU A 572 -13.92 -11.85 -3.62
N ILE A 573 -13.14 -11.10 -2.83
CA ILE A 573 -13.67 -10.14 -1.84
C ILE A 573 -14.37 -8.98 -2.55
N ALA A 574 -13.79 -8.46 -3.64
CA ALA A 574 -14.35 -7.36 -4.42
C ALA A 574 -15.73 -7.69 -5.02
N VAL A 575 -15.92 -8.94 -5.45
CA VAL A 575 -17.15 -9.41 -6.08
C VAL A 575 -18.28 -9.64 -5.06
N GLN A 576 -17.98 -9.71 -3.76
CA GLN A 576 -19.00 -9.76 -2.73
C GLN A 576 -19.63 -8.38 -2.49
N PRO A 577 -20.95 -8.28 -2.22
CA PRO A 577 -21.63 -7.04 -1.81
C PRO A 577 -21.25 -6.60 -0.38
N TRP A 578 -19.96 -6.52 -0.08
CA TRP A 578 -19.42 -6.29 1.26
C TRP A 578 -18.64 -4.98 1.34
N LEU A 579 -17.41 -4.96 0.83
CA LEU A 579 -16.52 -3.81 0.84
C LEU A 579 -16.71 -2.95 -0.41
N VAL A 580 -16.94 -3.58 -1.57
CA VAL A 580 -17.33 -2.91 -2.81
C VAL A 580 -18.82 -3.10 -3.00
N ARG A 581 -19.59 -2.03 -2.80
CA ARG A 581 -21.07 -2.10 -2.94
C ARG A 581 -21.54 -1.84 -4.36
N ASN A 582 -20.75 -1.10 -5.14
CA ASN A 582 -21.06 -0.80 -6.53
C ASN A 582 -20.74 -2.01 -7.41
N ILE A 583 -21.75 -2.54 -8.10
CA ILE A 583 -21.61 -3.72 -8.96
C ILE A 583 -20.66 -3.47 -10.13
N TRP A 584 -20.63 -2.25 -10.69
CA TRP A 584 -19.74 -1.89 -11.79
C TRP A 584 -18.28 -1.84 -11.34
N ALA A 585 -18.03 -1.30 -10.15
CA ALA A 585 -16.70 -1.34 -9.55
C ALA A 585 -16.27 -2.79 -9.26
N SER A 586 -17.20 -3.62 -8.80
CA SER A 586 -16.95 -5.06 -8.56
C SER A 586 -16.61 -5.79 -9.86
N ALA A 587 -17.33 -5.49 -10.94
CA ALA A 587 -17.08 -6.05 -12.27
C ALA A 587 -15.74 -5.61 -12.84
N ALA A 588 -15.39 -4.31 -12.72
CA ALA A 588 -14.11 -3.78 -13.18
C ALA A 588 -12.93 -4.44 -12.45
N ILE A 589 -13.01 -4.55 -11.11
CA ILE A 589 -11.99 -5.26 -10.32
C ILE A 589 -11.97 -6.76 -10.69
N GLY A 590 -13.14 -7.35 -10.94
CA GLY A 590 -13.29 -8.72 -11.45
C GLY A 590 -12.48 -8.98 -12.72
N VAL A 591 -12.67 -8.14 -13.73
CA VAL A 591 -11.97 -8.23 -15.03
C VAL A 591 -10.47 -7.99 -14.86
N LEU A 592 -10.07 -6.99 -14.07
CA LEU A 592 -8.67 -6.73 -13.75
C LEU A 592 -8.02 -7.95 -13.06
N GLY A 593 -8.75 -8.58 -12.13
CA GLY A 593 -8.32 -9.78 -11.43
C GLY A 593 -8.08 -10.96 -12.37
N ILE A 594 -8.99 -11.20 -13.33
CA ILE A 594 -8.81 -12.24 -14.37
C ILE A 594 -7.53 -11.97 -15.16
N GLY A 595 -7.35 -10.74 -15.68
CA GLY A 595 -6.13 -10.37 -16.39
C GLY A 595 -4.88 -10.61 -15.54
N GLY A 596 -4.90 -10.16 -14.27
CA GLY A 596 -3.81 -10.35 -13.33
C GLY A 596 -3.45 -11.82 -13.09
N ILE A 597 -4.43 -12.70 -12.89
CA ILE A 597 -4.20 -14.15 -12.70
C ILE A 597 -3.62 -14.78 -13.96
N MET A 598 -4.15 -14.44 -15.14
CA MET A 598 -3.68 -14.97 -16.42
C MET A 598 -2.21 -14.61 -16.68
N PHE A 599 -1.81 -13.37 -16.39
CA PHE A 599 -0.42 -12.92 -16.49
C PHE A 599 0.49 -13.43 -15.35
N ALA A 600 -0.05 -13.71 -14.17
CA ALA A 600 0.72 -14.28 -13.06
C ALA A 600 1.19 -15.72 -13.34
N GLY A 601 0.52 -16.47 -14.23
CA GLY A 601 0.93 -17.82 -14.61
C GLY A 601 0.66 -18.89 -13.55
N ALA A 602 -0.17 -18.60 -12.54
CA ALA A 602 -0.43 -19.47 -11.39
C ALA A 602 -1.64 -20.42 -11.62
N ARG A 603 -1.36 -21.71 -11.91
CA ARG A 603 -2.38 -22.74 -12.18
C ARG A 603 -3.34 -22.96 -11.02
N GLN A 604 -2.78 -23.09 -9.81
CA GLN A 604 -3.56 -23.35 -8.59
C GLN A 604 -4.54 -22.20 -8.28
N SER A 605 -4.08 -20.96 -8.46
CA SER A 605 -4.86 -19.76 -8.22
C SER A 605 -6.03 -19.67 -9.18
N LEU A 606 -5.84 -20.06 -10.44
CA LEU A 606 -6.89 -20.09 -11.46
C LEU A 606 -8.02 -21.07 -11.08
N VAL A 607 -7.66 -22.29 -10.67
CA VAL A 607 -8.63 -23.32 -10.24
C VAL A 607 -9.35 -22.88 -8.97
N ALA A 608 -8.60 -22.38 -7.98
CA ALA A 608 -9.16 -21.88 -6.73
C ALA A 608 -10.11 -20.69 -6.98
N PHE A 609 -9.73 -19.77 -7.86
CA PHE A 609 -10.54 -18.62 -8.25
C PHE A 609 -11.84 -19.03 -8.94
N ALA A 610 -11.76 -19.89 -9.97
CA ALA A 610 -12.94 -20.35 -10.70
C ALA A 610 -13.92 -21.11 -9.79
N LEU A 611 -13.42 -22.03 -8.96
CA LEU A 611 -14.27 -22.77 -8.01
C LEU A 611 -14.92 -21.82 -6.99
N ALA A 612 -14.15 -20.89 -6.43
CA ALA A 612 -14.69 -19.92 -5.48
C ALA A 612 -15.76 -19.01 -6.10
N LEU A 613 -15.63 -18.60 -7.37
CA LEU A 613 -16.69 -17.86 -8.07
C LEU A 613 -17.98 -18.68 -8.22
N VAL A 614 -17.87 -19.97 -8.55
CA VAL A 614 -19.03 -20.88 -8.62
C VAL A 614 -19.68 -21.04 -7.24
N LEU A 615 -18.88 -21.24 -6.19
CA LEU A 615 -19.37 -21.33 -4.81
C LEU A 615 -20.02 -20.01 -4.35
N SER A 616 -19.49 -18.86 -4.78
CA SER A 616 -20.07 -17.54 -4.51
C SER A 616 -21.43 -17.38 -5.20
N ALA A 617 -21.54 -17.78 -6.47
CA ALA A 617 -22.81 -17.78 -7.20
C ALA A 617 -23.85 -18.69 -6.52
N ALA A 618 -23.45 -19.89 -6.11
CA ALA A 618 -24.30 -20.84 -5.39
C ALA A 618 -24.78 -20.28 -4.04
N TYR A 619 -23.87 -19.63 -3.29
CA TYR A 619 -24.20 -18.97 -2.02
C TYR A 619 -25.27 -17.91 -2.19
N TRP A 620 -25.09 -16.99 -3.15
CA TRP A 620 -26.03 -15.89 -3.38
C TRP A 620 -27.35 -16.37 -3.99
N ALA A 621 -27.31 -17.39 -4.85
CA ALA A 621 -28.52 -18.03 -5.38
C ALA A 621 -29.34 -18.69 -4.27
N ALA A 622 -28.70 -19.44 -3.38
CA ALA A 622 -29.36 -20.08 -2.23
C ALA A 622 -29.92 -19.04 -1.25
N ALA A 623 -29.16 -17.97 -0.96
CA ALA A 623 -29.59 -16.91 -0.05
C ALA A 623 -30.82 -16.17 -0.60
N ARG A 624 -30.80 -15.81 -1.89
CA ARG A 624 -31.91 -15.17 -2.59
C ARG A 624 -33.12 -16.11 -2.75
N TYR A 625 -32.87 -17.40 -2.95
CA TYR A 625 -33.92 -18.41 -2.94
C TYR A 625 -34.69 -18.37 -1.62
N LEU A 626 -33.97 -18.58 -0.50
CA LEU A 626 -34.59 -18.68 0.81
C LEU A 626 -35.26 -17.38 1.28
N ARG A 627 -34.67 -16.22 0.97
CA ARG A 627 -35.13 -14.93 1.53
C ARG A 627 -36.14 -14.19 0.68
N GLU A 628 -36.04 -14.27 -0.65
CA GLU A 628 -36.77 -13.36 -1.54
C GLU A 628 -37.76 -14.06 -2.47
N THR A 629 -37.46 -15.30 -2.89
CA THR A 629 -38.16 -15.94 -4.02
C THR A 629 -38.89 -17.22 -3.66
N ARG A 630 -38.56 -17.87 -2.53
CA ARG A 630 -39.28 -19.06 -2.03
C ARG A 630 -40.78 -18.79 -1.95
N GLY A 631 -41.58 -19.69 -2.53
CA GLY A 631 -43.04 -19.56 -2.60
C GLY A 631 -43.58 -18.71 -3.76
N LYS A 632 -42.72 -18.11 -4.59
CA LYS A 632 -43.13 -17.38 -5.81
C LYS A 632 -43.07 -18.31 -7.05
N PRO A 633 -43.91 -18.11 -8.08
CA PRO A 633 -43.76 -18.82 -9.35
C PRO A 633 -42.40 -18.48 -9.98
N ASN A 634 -41.77 -19.52 -10.54
CA ASN A 634 -40.41 -19.47 -11.08
C ASN A 634 -39.34 -19.01 -10.05
N ALA A 635 -39.51 -19.41 -8.77
CA ALA A 635 -38.62 -19.03 -7.66
C ALA A 635 -37.13 -19.25 -7.97
N VAL A 636 -36.77 -20.43 -8.45
CA VAL A 636 -35.38 -20.80 -8.77
C VAL A 636 -34.82 -19.89 -9.88
N ARG A 637 -35.58 -19.68 -10.96
CA ARG A 637 -35.16 -18.79 -12.06
C ARG A 637 -34.97 -17.35 -11.58
N LYS A 638 -35.85 -16.85 -10.71
CA LYS A 638 -35.72 -15.51 -10.10
C LYS A 638 -34.55 -15.41 -9.15
N ALA A 639 -34.18 -16.49 -8.44
CA ALA A 639 -33.01 -16.55 -7.59
C ALA A 639 -31.71 -16.49 -8.40
N LEU A 640 -31.66 -17.23 -9.53
CA LEU A 640 -30.50 -17.24 -10.42
C LEU A 640 -30.31 -15.91 -11.17
N ALA A 641 -31.38 -15.15 -11.43
CA ALA A 641 -31.32 -13.84 -12.06
C ALA A 641 -30.77 -12.70 -11.17
N GLY A 642 -30.18 -13.00 -10.01
CA GLY A 642 -29.57 -12.00 -9.13
C GLY A 642 -28.26 -11.46 -9.71
N GLN A 643 -28.03 -10.15 -9.59
CA GLN A 643 -26.79 -9.51 -10.10
C GLN A 643 -25.51 -10.10 -9.48
N TYR A 644 -25.53 -10.46 -8.19
CA TYR A 644 -24.41 -11.10 -7.49
C TYR A 644 -24.32 -12.62 -7.72
N VAL A 645 -25.25 -13.20 -8.49
CA VAL A 645 -25.15 -14.56 -9.03
C VAL A 645 -24.59 -14.50 -10.45
N ALA A 646 -25.12 -13.58 -11.27
CA ALA A 646 -24.69 -13.38 -12.65
C ALA A 646 -23.22 -12.93 -12.75
N LEU A 647 -22.77 -11.99 -11.91
CA LEU A 647 -21.41 -11.45 -11.99
C LEU A 647 -20.33 -12.55 -11.82
N PRO A 648 -20.32 -13.38 -10.75
CA PRO A 648 -19.36 -14.47 -10.65
C PRO A 648 -19.40 -15.45 -11.82
N LEU A 649 -20.60 -15.80 -12.33
CA LEU A 649 -20.75 -16.70 -13.47
C LEU A 649 -20.19 -16.11 -14.77
N VAL A 650 -20.41 -14.82 -15.01
CA VAL A 650 -19.81 -14.09 -16.14
C VAL A 650 -18.29 -14.08 -16.01
N LEU A 651 -17.75 -13.85 -14.81
CA LEU A 651 -16.30 -13.89 -14.58
C LEU A 651 -15.72 -15.31 -14.81
N VAL A 652 -16.44 -16.38 -14.47
CA VAL A 652 -16.05 -17.76 -14.81
C VAL A 652 -16.01 -17.96 -16.32
N LEU A 653 -17.04 -17.51 -17.05
CA LEU A 653 -17.09 -17.60 -18.51
C LEU A 653 -15.96 -16.79 -19.18
N LEU A 654 -15.70 -15.58 -18.69
CA LEU A 654 -14.58 -14.75 -19.15
C LEU A 654 -13.23 -15.41 -18.88
N THR A 655 -13.08 -16.06 -17.72
CA THR A 655 -11.87 -16.82 -17.38
C THR A 655 -11.68 -17.99 -18.36
N GLY A 656 -12.74 -18.76 -18.62
CA GLY A 656 -12.71 -19.86 -19.60
C GLY A 656 -12.42 -19.36 -21.03
N GLY A 657 -13.03 -18.26 -21.44
CA GLY A 657 -12.78 -17.62 -22.73
C GLY A 657 -11.34 -17.11 -22.87
N ALA A 658 -10.76 -16.53 -21.81
CA ALA A 658 -9.37 -16.09 -21.80
C ALA A 658 -8.40 -17.27 -21.93
N ILE A 659 -8.68 -18.41 -21.28
CA ILE A 659 -7.90 -19.64 -21.43
C ILE A 659 -8.01 -20.17 -22.87
N ALA A 660 -9.22 -20.28 -23.42
CA ALA A 660 -9.42 -20.77 -24.79
C ALA A 660 -8.74 -19.90 -25.84
N PHE A 661 -8.84 -18.57 -25.69
CA PHE A 661 -8.19 -17.60 -26.59
C PHE A 661 -6.66 -17.75 -26.59
N THR A 662 -6.07 -17.90 -25.40
CA THR A 662 -4.61 -18.07 -25.26
C THR A 662 -4.13 -19.47 -25.65
N TYR A 663 -5.01 -20.49 -25.65
CA TYR A 663 -4.66 -21.86 -26.04
C TYR A 663 -4.47 -22.02 -27.55
N HIS A 664 -5.19 -21.25 -28.37
CA HIS A 664 -5.10 -21.32 -29.83
C HIS A 664 -4.01 -20.47 -30.47
N TRP A 665 -3.29 -19.64 -29.69
CA TRP A 665 -2.24 -18.75 -30.17
C TRP A 665 -0.83 -19.31 -29.82
N THR A 666 -0.33 -20.28 -30.59
CA THR A 666 1.12 -20.49 -30.75
C THR A 666 1.42 -20.94 -32.19
N PRO A 667 2.36 -20.28 -32.88
CA PRO A 667 3.76 -20.68 -32.71
C PRO A 667 4.75 -19.50 -32.60
N THR A 668 5.86 -19.72 -31.88
CA THR A 668 7.11 -18.90 -31.82
C THR A 668 7.23 -17.73 -30.84
N SER A 669 6.17 -17.26 -30.17
CA SER A 669 6.33 -16.23 -29.13
C SER A 669 5.92 -16.77 -27.76
N TYR A 670 6.89 -16.89 -26.86
CA TYR A 670 6.72 -17.27 -25.46
C TYR A 670 5.79 -16.27 -24.74
N CYS A 671 4.48 -16.52 -24.78
CA CYS A 671 3.54 -15.89 -23.85
C CYS A 671 3.75 -16.61 -22.52
N TYR A 672 4.36 -15.97 -21.51
CA TYR A 672 4.49 -16.52 -20.15
C TYR A 672 3.12 -16.67 -19.45
N CYS A 673 2.22 -17.42 -20.05
CA CYS A 673 0.79 -17.42 -19.79
C CYS A 673 0.41 -18.75 -19.13
N VAL A 674 -0.63 -18.77 -18.30
CA VAL A 674 -1.09 -19.97 -17.57
C VAL A 674 -1.27 -21.18 -18.50
N THR A 675 -1.57 -20.92 -19.76
CA THR A 675 -1.87 -21.88 -20.82
C THR A 675 -0.69 -22.75 -21.25
N ASP A 676 0.51 -22.19 -21.43
CA ASP A 676 1.75 -22.95 -21.67
C ASP A 676 2.00 -23.94 -20.54
N ARG A 677 1.68 -23.50 -19.33
CA ARG A 677 1.76 -24.29 -18.12
C ARG A 677 0.67 -25.37 -18.11
N LEU A 678 -0.57 -25.10 -18.51
CA LEU A 678 -1.59 -26.15 -18.60
C LEU A 678 -1.20 -27.23 -19.64
N ILE A 679 -0.62 -26.83 -20.77
CA ILE A 679 -0.12 -27.75 -21.82
C ILE A 679 1.05 -28.59 -21.31
N SER A 680 1.96 -28.02 -20.52
CA SER A 680 3.10 -28.77 -19.95
C SER A 680 2.68 -29.87 -18.95
N LEU A 681 1.45 -29.88 -18.45
CA LEU A 681 0.92 -30.95 -17.61
C LEU A 681 0.44 -32.14 -18.44
N GLU A 682 -0.13 -31.88 -19.62
CA GLU A 682 -0.51 -32.95 -20.55
C GLU A 682 0.73 -33.70 -21.06
N SER A 683 1.89 -33.03 -21.15
CA SER A 683 3.13 -33.66 -21.59
C SER A 683 3.93 -34.40 -20.50
N ASN A 684 3.72 -34.12 -19.21
CA ASN A 684 4.52 -34.64 -18.08
C ASN A 684 3.66 -35.14 -16.89
N ALA A 685 2.51 -35.77 -17.16
CA ALA A 685 1.51 -36.15 -16.15
C ALA A 685 1.98 -37.15 -15.06
N GLY A 686 3.17 -37.78 -15.19
CA GLY A 686 3.54 -38.96 -14.41
C GLY A 686 3.78 -38.78 -12.91
N ASP A 687 4.21 -37.62 -12.42
CA ASP A 687 4.64 -37.51 -11.01
C ASP A 687 3.51 -37.29 -10.01
N ARG A 688 2.45 -36.58 -10.43
CA ARG A 688 1.32 -36.30 -9.52
C ARG A 688 0.54 -37.56 -9.18
N ASP A 689 0.37 -38.45 -10.14
CA ASP A 689 -0.28 -39.73 -9.93
C ASP A 689 0.53 -40.63 -8.99
N LYS A 690 1.87 -40.62 -9.13
CA LYS A 690 2.77 -41.32 -8.18
C LYS A 690 2.58 -40.78 -6.75
N LEU A 691 2.52 -39.45 -6.59
CA LEU A 691 2.33 -38.81 -5.27
C LEU A 691 1.02 -39.23 -4.60
N LEU A 692 -0.09 -39.16 -5.35
CA LEU A 692 -1.40 -39.57 -4.85
C LEU A 692 -1.44 -41.06 -4.51
N TYR A 693 -0.93 -41.90 -5.42
CA TYR A 693 -0.87 -43.35 -5.21
C TYR A 693 -0.07 -43.70 -3.95
N ARG A 694 1.09 -43.06 -3.75
CA ARG A 694 1.91 -43.27 -2.55
C ARG A 694 1.20 -42.82 -1.28
N GLY A 695 0.49 -41.70 -1.30
CA GLY A 695 -0.31 -41.24 -0.16
C GLY A 695 -1.39 -42.25 0.23
N PHE A 696 -2.12 -42.79 -0.74
CA PHE A 696 -3.10 -43.85 -0.50
C PHE A 696 -2.45 -45.15 -0.01
N GLN A 697 -1.27 -45.51 -0.53
CA GLN A 697 -0.52 -46.68 -0.08
C GLN A 697 -0.13 -46.57 1.39
N LEU A 698 0.39 -45.41 1.82
CA LEU A 698 0.75 -45.15 3.22
C LEU A 698 -0.49 -45.23 4.13
N LEU A 699 -1.62 -44.66 3.71
CA LEU A 699 -2.88 -44.77 4.43
C LEU A 699 -3.36 -46.23 4.52
N ALA A 700 -3.22 -47.01 3.45
CA ALA A 700 -3.63 -48.42 3.44
C ALA A 700 -2.74 -49.30 4.33
N GLN A 701 -1.47 -48.95 4.51
CA GLN A 701 -0.52 -49.67 5.35
C GLN A 701 -0.83 -49.48 6.84
N ASP A 702 -1.06 -48.25 7.28
CA ASP A 702 -1.34 -47.91 8.68
C ASP A 702 -2.61 -47.03 8.82
N PRO A 703 -3.81 -47.57 8.57
CA PRO A 703 -5.02 -46.77 8.43
C PRO A 703 -5.49 -46.07 9.70
N ILE A 704 -5.22 -46.65 10.88
CA ILE A 704 -5.77 -46.15 12.14
C ILE A 704 -4.91 -45.01 12.71
N LEU A 705 -3.60 -45.26 12.86
CA LEU A 705 -2.65 -44.34 13.51
C LEU A 705 -1.73 -43.60 12.52
N GLY A 706 -1.81 -43.92 11.22
CA GLY A 706 -0.99 -43.34 10.17
C GLY A 706 0.39 -43.97 10.06
N SER A 707 1.14 -43.68 9.02
CA SER A 707 2.51 -44.14 8.80
C SER A 707 3.57 -43.29 9.51
N GLY A 708 3.16 -42.29 10.30
CA GLY A 708 4.04 -41.35 11.00
C GLY A 708 4.27 -40.06 10.22
N LEU A 709 4.45 -38.96 10.96
CA LEU A 709 4.84 -37.66 10.41
C LEU A 709 6.17 -37.75 9.66
N GLY A 710 6.19 -37.22 8.44
CA GLY A 710 7.36 -37.22 7.56
C GLY A 710 7.57 -38.49 6.75
N SER A 711 6.74 -39.53 6.92
CA SER A 711 6.85 -40.83 6.23
C SER A 711 6.74 -40.75 4.70
N PHE A 712 6.22 -39.64 4.16
CA PHE A 712 6.19 -39.39 2.72
C PHE A 712 7.55 -38.94 2.16
N ALA A 713 8.38 -38.25 2.95
CA ALA A 713 9.58 -37.61 2.45
C ALA A 713 10.59 -38.63 1.89
N GLY A 714 11.21 -38.29 0.75
CA GLY A 714 12.19 -39.13 0.09
C GLY A 714 11.60 -40.34 -0.66
N ALA A 715 10.27 -40.50 -0.70
CA ALA A 715 9.64 -41.70 -1.29
C ALA A 715 9.51 -41.65 -2.82
N ILE A 716 9.42 -40.46 -3.42
CA ILE A 716 9.20 -40.28 -4.87
C ILE A 716 10.22 -39.31 -5.43
N GLN A 717 10.98 -39.76 -6.42
CA GLN A 717 11.94 -38.92 -7.13
C GLN A 717 11.21 -37.90 -8.01
N ASP A 718 11.69 -36.66 -8.02
CA ASP A 718 11.22 -35.60 -8.90
C ASP A 718 11.73 -35.85 -10.33
N SER A 719 10.83 -36.13 -11.27
CA SER A 719 11.20 -36.40 -12.65
C SER A 719 11.71 -35.15 -13.38
N LEU A 720 11.42 -33.95 -12.87
CA LEU A 720 11.90 -32.68 -13.42
C LEU A 720 13.25 -32.26 -12.85
N SER A 721 13.66 -32.84 -11.72
CA SER A 721 14.92 -32.53 -11.03
C SER A 721 15.60 -33.81 -10.55
N PRO A 722 16.33 -34.51 -11.44
CA PRO A 722 17.01 -35.76 -11.09
C PRO A 722 17.92 -35.60 -9.86
N GLY A 723 17.73 -36.45 -8.85
CA GLY A 723 18.44 -36.36 -7.56
C GLY A 723 17.66 -35.63 -6.45
N HIS A 724 16.55 -34.97 -6.79
CA HIS A 724 15.61 -34.40 -5.82
C HIS A 724 14.42 -35.35 -5.60
N PHE A 725 13.85 -35.31 -4.39
CA PHE A 725 12.69 -36.09 -4.01
C PHE A 725 11.57 -35.19 -3.51
N TYR A 726 10.33 -35.57 -3.78
CA TYR A 726 9.17 -34.93 -3.20
C TYR A 726 9.11 -35.21 -1.69
N GLN A 727 8.74 -34.18 -0.94
CA GLN A 727 8.67 -34.24 0.52
C GLN A 727 7.23 -34.54 1.02
N TYR A 728 6.21 -34.33 0.19
CA TYR A 728 4.79 -34.41 0.56
C TYR A 728 3.88 -34.63 -0.67
N PRO A 729 2.62 -35.08 -0.49
CA PRO A 729 1.74 -35.48 -1.60
C PRO A 729 1.06 -34.35 -2.36
N HIS A 730 1.32 -33.07 -2.01
CA HIS A 730 0.58 -31.90 -2.51
C HIS A 730 -0.95 -32.00 -2.31
N ASN A 731 -1.38 -32.68 -1.24
CA ASN A 731 -2.76 -32.85 -0.83
C ASN A 731 -2.83 -32.98 0.69
N VAL A 732 -3.10 -31.88 1.40
CA VAL A 732 -3.08 -31.82 2.87
C VAL A 732 -4.07 -32.80 3.52
N PRO A 733 -5.32 -32.98 3.04
CA PRO A 733 -6.21 -34.02 3.57
C PRO A 733 -5.63 -35.44 3.50
N LEU A 734 -5.05 -35.80 2.35
CA LEU A 734 -4.42 -37.11 2.15
C LEU A 734 -3.14 -37.26 2.99
N GLU A 735 -2.34 -36.20 3.11
CA GLU A 735 -1.16 -36.15 3.97
C GLU A 735 -1.53 -36.41 5.43
N ILE A 736 -2.54 -35.72 5.95
CA ILE A 736 -3.02 -35.94 7.32
C ILE A 736 -3.54 -37.37 7.49
N ALA A 737 -4.35 -37.86 6.56
CA ALA A 737 -4.88 -39.22 6.63
C ALA A 737 -3.76 -40.27 6.60
N SER A 738 -2.77 -40.11 5.71
CA SER A 738 -1.65 -41.06 5.59
C SER A 738 -0.69 -40.98 6.77
N GLU A 739 -0.25 -39.79 7.18
CA GLU A 739 0.77 -39.65 8.23
C GLU A 739 0.22 -39.80 9.65
N THR A 740 -1.03 -39.38 9.90
CA THR A 740 -1.64 -39.35 11.25
C THR A 740 -2.83 -40.33 11.41
N GLY A 741 -3.19 -41.04 10.35
CA GLY A 741 -4.26 -42.03 10.32
C GLY A 741 -5.65 -41.41 10.24
N LEU A 742 -6.66 -42.29 10.12
CA LEU A 742 -8.07 -41.89 10.12
C LEU A 742 -8.46 -41.18 11.42
N ILE A 743 -7.86 -41.54 12.57
CA ILE A 743 -8.11 -40.85 13.84
C ILE A 743 -7.70 -39.37 13.72
N GLY A 744 -6.48 -39.09 13.25
CA GLY A 744 -6.02 -37.72 13.05
C GLY A 744 -6.83 -36.97 12.00
N PHE A 745 -7.17 -37.63 10.89
CA PHE A 745 -8.03 -37.06 9.86
C PHE A 745 -9.39 -36.61 10.40
N PHE A 746 -10.10 -37.49 11.12
CA PHE A 746 -11.41 -37.15 11.67
C PHE A 746 -11.30 -36.13 12.81
N LEU A 747 -10.28 -36.24 13.66
CA LEU A 747 -10.04 -35.28 14.74
C LEU A 747 -9.85 -33.86 14.19
N ILE A 748 -9.11 -33.71 13.09
CA ILE A 748 -8.78 -32.43 12.49
C ILE A 748 -9.93 -31.92 11.60
N PHE A 749 -10.36 -32.70 10.61
CA PHE A 749 -11.28 -32.19 9.59
C PHE A 749 -12.76 -32.25 9.98
N ALA A 750 -13.21 -33.23 10.78
CA ALA A 750 -14.64 -33.34 11.07
C ALA A 750 -15.18 -32.12 11.84
N PRO A 751 -14.49 -31.61 12.90
CA PRO A 751 -14.92 -30.39 13.58
C PRO A 751 -14.88 -29.16 12.66
N LEU A 752 -13.79 -29.00 11.88
CA LEU A 752 -13.64 -27.88 10.95
C LEU A 752 -14.78 -27.84 9.93
N VAL A 753 -15.03 -28.93 9.22
CA VAL A 753 -16.07 -29.04 8.21
C VAL A 753 -17.45 -28.81 8.82
N ALA A 754 -17.73 -29.38 10.01
CA ALA A 754 -18.99 -29.14 10.70
C ALA A 754 -19.20 -27.65 11.04
N GLY A 755 -18.15 -26.97 11.52
CA GLY A 755 -18.19 -25.53 11.77
C GLY A 755 -18.38 -24.71 10.49
N TRP A 756 -17.67 -25.04 9.42
CA TRP A 756 -17.78 -24.38 8.12
C TRP A 756 -19.19 -24.51 7.53
N LEU A 757 -19.78 -25.71 7.57
CA LEU A 757 -21.15 -25.96 7.11
C LEU A 757 -22.18 -25.21 7.98
N SER A 758 -21.96 -25.14 9.30
CA SER A 758 -22.79 -24.35 10.21
C SER A 758 -22.75 -22.86 9.84
N LEU A 759 -21.55 -22.31 9.66
CA LEU A 759 -21.33 -20.92 9.28
C LEU A 759 -21.92 -20.60 7.90
N LEU A 760 -21.66 -21.45 6.90
CA LEU A 760 -22.19 -21.33 5.55
C LEU A 760 -23.72 -21.29 5.55
N ARG A 761 -24.36 -22.24 6.25
CA ARG A 761 -25.82 -22.28 6.37
C ARG A 761 -26.38 -21.03 7.04
N ALA A 762 -25.75 -20.56 8.12
CA ALA A 762 -26.16 -19.31 8.78
C ALA A 762 -25.98 -18.09 7.87
N GLY A 763 -24.90 -18.06 7.09
CA GLY A 763 -24.64 -17.05 6.07
C GLY A 763 -25.73 -17.00 5.01
N ILE A 764 -26.07 -18.14 4.40
CA ILE A 764 -27.11 -18.26 3.39
C ILE A 764 -28.46 -17.80 3.95
N GLN A 765 -28.82 -18.23 5.17
CA GLN A 765 -30.07 -17.84 5.82
C GLN A 765 -30.17 -16.32 6.07
N ARG A 766 -29.06 -15.68 6.44
CA ARG A 766 -28.99 -14.24 6.71
C ARG A 766 -28.70 -13.40 5.45
N GLY A 767 -28.23 -14.04 4.38
CA GLY A 767 -27.60 -13.38 3.22
C GLY A 767 -26.46 -12.45 3.62
N SER A 768 -25.58 -12.92 4.52
CA SER A 768 -24.47 -12.09 5.04
C SER A 768 -23.31 -11.99 4.04
N PRO A 769 -22.92 -10.78 3.59
CA PRO A 769 -21.76 -10.60 2.72
C PRO A 769 -20.42 -10.92 3.41
N ALA A 770 -20.30 -10.65 4.71
CA ALA A 770 -19.07 -10.92 5.46
C ALA A 770 -18.81 -12.43 5.59
N ILE A 771 -19.88 -13.22 5.86
CA ILE A 771 -19.77 -14.68 5.89
C ILE A 771 -19.39 -15.21 4.50
N ALA A 772 -19.99 -14.69 3.43
CA ALA A 772 -19.62 -15.05 2.06
C ALA A 772 -18.12 -14.82 1.81
N GLY A 773 -17.61 -13.63 2.16
CA GLY A 773 -16.20 -13.29 2.03
C GLY A 773 -15.27 -14.24 2.79
N VAL A 774 -15.56 -14.54 4.06
CA VAL A 774 -14.79 -15.51 4.86
C VAL A 774 -14.80 -16.91 4.23
N MET A 775 -15.98 -17.37 3.78
CA MET A 775 -16.10 -18.68 3.13
C MET A 775 -15.34 -18.75 1.81
N MET A 776 -15.26 -17.65 1.04
CA MET A 776 -14.45 -17.61 -0.18
C MET A 776 -12.96 -17.68 0.12
N ILE A 777 -12.49 -17.00 1.17
CA ILE A 777 -11.08 -17.10 1.62
C ILE A 777 -10.76 -18.55 2.02
N VAL A 778 -11.62 -19.19 2.83
CA VAL A 778 -11.46 -20.60 3.22
C VAL A 778 -11.46 -21.51 2.00
N SER A 779 -12.37 -21.27 1.04
CA SER A 779 -12.46 -22.07 -0.19
C SER A 779 -11.18 -21.99 -1.02
N VAL A 780 -10.60 -20.79 -1.18
CA VAL A 780 -9.35 -20.62 -1.92
C VAL A 780 -8.21 -21.38 -1.23
N PHE A 781 -7.98 -21.15 0.05
CA PHE A 781 -6.89 -21.84 0.76
C PHE A 781 -7.11 -23.36 0.83
N PHE A 782 -8.35 -23.83 0.93
CA PHE A 782 -8.65 -25.25 0.88
C PHE A 782 -8.32 -25.85 -0.49
N VAL A 783 -8.68 -25.18 -1.59
CA VAL A 783 -8.34 -25.66 -2.94
C VAL A 783 -6.83 -25.64 -3.15
N VAL A 784 -6.14 -24.56 -2.76
CA VAL A 784 -4.68 -24.47 -2.88
C VAL A 784 -4.00 -25.61 -2.11
N ALA A 785 -4.46 -25.92 -0.90
CA ALA A 785 -3.94 -27.03 -0.09
C ALA A 785 -4.18 -28.44 -0.67
N ASN A 786 -5.04 -28.58 -1.68
CA ASN A 786 -5.24 -29.83 -2.43
C ASN A 786 -4.44 -29.87 -3.74
N LEU A 787 -3.79 -28.76 -4.09
CA LEU A 787 -3.02 -28.62 -5.32
C LEU A 787 -1.52 -28.36 -5.08
N SER A 788 -1.17 -27.84 -3.90
CA SER A 788 0.17 -27.43 -3.51
C SER A 788 0.30 -27.39 -1.99
N GLY A 789 1.55 -27.37 -1.52
CA GLY A 789 1.89 -27.23 -0.12
C GLY A 789 1.72 -28.49 0.73
N ASP A 790 2.29 -28.43 1.92
CA ASP A 790 2.18 -29.39 3.00
C ASP A 790 1.41 -28.76 4.18
N ILE A 791 1.17 -29.55 5.24
CA ILE A 791 0.52 -29.09 6.48
C ILE A 791 1.05 -27.72 6.96
N PRO A 792 2.37 -27.48 7.12
CA PRO A 792 2.90 -26.21 7.62
C PRO A 792 2.90 -25.08 6.59
N SER A 793 3.09 -25.36 5.30
CA SER A 793 3.12 -24.33 4.26
C SER A 793 1.75 -23.70 4.02
N GLU A 794 0.66 -24.46 4.16
CA GLU A 794 -0.71 -24.01 3.93
C GLU A 794 -1.38 -23.35 5.17
N ARG A 795 -0.61 -22.55 5.90
CA ARG A 795 -1.05 -21.83 7.12
C ARG A 795 -2.33 -20.98 6.94
N GLY A 796 -2.62 -20.50 5.74
CA GLY A 796 -3.85 -19.78 5.44
C GLY A 796 -5.10 -20.64 5.65
N LEU A 797 -5.05 -21.92 5.29
CA LEU A 797 -6.12 -22.88 5.53
C LEU A 797 -6.41 -23.01 7.02
N TRP A 798 -5.37 -23.14 7.85
CA TRP A 798 -5.53 -23.33 9.28
C TRP A 798 -6.04 -22.07 9.99
N VAL A 799 -5.47 -20.91 9.67
CA VAL A 799 -5.86 -19.63 10.26
C VAL A 799 -7.32 -19.29 9.95
N PHE A 800 -7.70 -19.31 8.67
CA PHE A 800 -9.05 -18.97 8.26
C PHE A 800 -10.04 -20.11 8.54
N GLY A 801 -9.58 -21.37 8.49
CA GLY A 801 -10.37 -22.54 8.83
C GLY A 801 -10.77 -22.60 10.29
N ILE A 802 -9.84 -22.36 11.22
CA ILE A 802 -10.11 -22.31 12.67
C ILE A 802 -10.98 -21.09 13.01
N LEU A 803 -10.74 -19.94 12.36
CA LEU A 803 -11.60 -18.77 12.49
C LEU A 803 -13.04 -19.09 12.04
N ALA A 804 -13.23 -19.69 10.86
CA ALA A 804 -14.54 -20.08 10.36
C ALA A 804 -15.22 -21.14 11.25
N PHE A 805 -14.44 -22.08 11.80
CA PHE A 805 -14.94 -23.04 12.79
C PHE A 805 -15.50 -22.35 14.04
N LYS A 806 -14.74 -21.43 14.65
CA LYS A 806 -15.17 -20.66 15.82
C LYS A 806 -16.47 -19.88 15.54
N LEU A 807 -16.53 -19.18 14.41
CA LEU A 807 -17.73 -18.44 13.99
C LEU A 807 -18.91 -19.38 13.70
N GLY A 808 -18.64 -20.59 13.23
CA GLY A 808 -19.63 -21.64 13.01
C GLY A 808 -20.25 -22.18 14.30
N ILE A 809 -19.47 -22.30 15.38
CA ILE A 809 -19.95 -22.65 16.72
C ILE A 809 -20.88 -21.55 17.25
N ASP A 810 -20.47 -20.28 17.13
CA ASP A 810 -21.29 -19.12 17.53
C ASP A 810 -22.63 -19.11 16.76
N ALA A 811 -22.58 -19.40 15.45
CA ALA A 811 -23.78 -19.51 14.62
C ALA A 811 -24.70 -20.68 15.00
N PHE A 812 -24.14 -21.78 15.51
CA PHE A 812 -24.90 -22.93 16.01
C PHE A 812 -25.60 -22.61 17.34
N GLY A 813 -24.92 -21.91 18.26
CA GLY A 813 -25.47 -21.49 19.54
C GLY A 813 -26.72 -20.59 19.42
N LEU A 814 -26.75 -19.73 18.40
CA LEU A 814 -27.92 -18.88 18.07
C LEU A 814 -29.14 -19.66 17.55
N ARG A 815 -29.03 -20.95 17.21
CA ARG A 815 -30.19 -21.80 16.86
C ARG A 815 -30.94 -22.32 18.07
N VAL A 816 -30.28 -22.42 19.22
CA VAL A 816 -30.92 -22.84 20.49
C VAL A 816 -31.68 -21.66 21.12
N THR A 817 -31.36 -20.43 20.72
CA THR A 817 -32.02 -19.21 21.18
C THR A 817 -32.59 -18.38 20.02
N SER A 818 -33.75 -18.76 19.47
CA SER A 818 -34.65 -17.79 18.83
C SER A 818 -36.07 -18.33 18.69
N PRO A 819 -37.10 -17.48 18.81
CA PRO A 819 -37.08 -16.07 18.38
C PRO A 819 -37.50 -15.06 19.46
N SER A 820 -36.67 -14.04 19.73
CA SER A 820 -37.21 -12.77 20.22
C SER A 820 -37.48 -11.84 19.03
N LYS A 821 -38.68 -11.27 19.04
CA LYS A 821 -39.24 -10.42 17.99
C LYS A 821 -38.38 -9.17 17.79
N THR A 822 -38.12 -8.84 16.51
CA THR A 822 -37.99 -7.48 15.95
C THR A 822 -37.11 -6.46 16.70
N SER A 823 -35.92 -6.18 16.15
CA SER A 823 -35.27 -4.87 16.32
C SER A 823 -35.70 -3.93 15.18
N PRO A 824 -36.02 -2.64 15.41
CA PRO A 824 -36.75 -1.78 14.48
C PRO A 824 -35.94 -1.23 13.29
N VAL A 825 -34.69 -1.67 13.09
CA VAL A 825 -33.74 -0.93 12.25
C VAL A 825 -33.89 -1.21 10.74
N VAL A 826 -34.71 -2.18 10.33
CA VAL A 826 -34.81 -2.59 8.91
C VAL A 826 -35.97 -1.93 8.15
N LYS A 827 -36.85 -1.14 8.80
CA LYS A 827 -37.99 -0.51 8.10
C LYS A 827 -37.69 0.85 7.43
N ALA A 828 -36.51 1.44 7.61
CA ALA A 828 -36.23 2.79 7.08
C ALA A 828 -35.44 2.84 5.76
N ALA A 829 -35.15 1.70 5.11
CA ALA A 829 -34.41 1.67 3.83
C ALA A 829 -35.29 1.35 2.61
N GLN A 830 -36.61 1.35 2.79
CA GLN A 830 -37.57 1.36 1.69
C GLN A 830 -38.45 2.60 1.93
N VAL A 831 -38.32 3.57 1.01
CA VAL A 831 -38.88 4.94 1.00
C VAL A 831 -37.86 6.01 1.45
N SER A 832 -37.47 6.84 0.47
CA SER A 832 -36.60 8.04 0.45
C SER A 832 -35.08 7.86 0.41
#